data_AF-A0A6P7GWA5-F1
#
_entry.id   AF-A0A6P7GWA5-F1
#
_cell.length_a   1.000
_cell.length_b   1.000
_cell.length_c   1.000
_cell.angle_alpha   90.00
_cell.angle_beta   90.00
_cell.angle_gamma   90.00
#
_symmetry.space_group_name_H-M   'P 1'
#
loop_
_entity.id
_entity.type
_entity.pdbx_description
1 polymer ?
#
loop_
_entity_poly.entity_id
_entity_poly.type
_entity_poly.pdbx_seq_one_letter_code
_entity_poly.pdbx_strand_id
1 'polypeptide(L)'
;MDNKEKKKRYFEKLRLDPQRLAAHQEKERQRVKAVRAKERDLFKDRPDILESKRKYETLRKQKQRERKRLAKLGEESNFPSVASELGSYKRPQSLGKAVNRVKKVLPDSPSKKQAVVRKLILEYPNLILTKPPRKCTTKLSDEVKKTVKDFFIRDDISYQAPGKRDTKSIKDPVTNKRANVQKRFLVMSVKEAYQQFIQETGLQQVTKTTFYDLRPKHVLLVSDTPHTVCVCKYHGNFNYLLESLHSNKVLNQDLVPNGKELLRKLVCSLNEENCMLGTCSQCKSLVEHELAHVLTVSDYDEGKRIVWKQWVDIEKRPKQVEHSGTVKDVICEIKKQLPTFRVHCYIKNVQSEEFEARRLENNPKSGTLQIDFAENFSLISQDEIQSAHWSHQQVTLFTACVWTGSATSSYTIVSDDLSHQKLSIKVFLYRIIEDILKRFPNLEKLSIFSDGPSSQFKNKYTAGLLCSMQKHFKIDFDWLFFATSHGKGSVDAIGGAIKHRVWIKIKSRQRTISNPFEFYECAKEEIKGTHIIFLPEEDVQNHAQEMEKKWADIKSIPDIRQCHYFMPYDSTSILVARTAKSLMTKHIISKEAEEDLSRQLDLKQRRLRYEDVYSSSDSDDDKMCTPTALPVGEETVVGSWVGVIYDSQWYPGIVENKSEKDITVSFMARVGQRFFWPSKPDIQTLHHVNIMCRIKEPPHPVSNRHFEINGVSLYDEIFKKLNV
;
A
#
# COMPACT_ATOMS: atom_id res chain seq x y z
N MET A 1 -3.44 42.37 49.61
CA MET A 1 -4.13 41.22 50.23
C MET A 1 -4.70 40.34 49.12
N ASP A 2 -4.17 39.13 48.96
CA ASP A 2 -4.48 38.20 47.85
C ASP A 2 -5.99 37.89 47.80
N ASN A 3 -6.55 37.84 46.59
CA ASN A 3 -7.96 37.52 46.34
C ASN A 3 -8.37 36.17 46.95
N LYS A 4 -7.42 35.24 47.05
CA LYS A 4 -7.62 33.92 47.66
C LYS A 4 -7.77 34.00 49.18
N GLU A 5 -7.02 34.90 49.80
CA GLU A 5 -7.02 35.12 51.25
C GLU A 5 -8.23 35.93 51.70
N LYS A 6 -8.64 36.94 50.90
CA LYS A 6 -9.94 37.63 51.04
C LYS A 6 -11.11 36.64 51.03
N LYS A 7 -11.12 35.72 50.07
CA LYS A 7 -12.18 34.72 49.91
C LYS A 7 -12.20 33.73 51.08
N LYS A 8 -11.02 33.33 51.58
CA LYS A 8 -10.91 32.44 52.75
C LYS A 8 -11.47 33.11 54.02
N ARG A 9 -11.06 34.36 54.30
CA ARG A 9 -11.57 35.12 55.45
C ARG A 9 -13.08 35.40 55.34
N TYR A 10 -13.59 35.62 54.13
CA TYR A 10 -15.04 35.74 53.90
C TYR A 10 -15.79 34.47 54.32
N PHE A 11 -15.36 33.29 53.87
CA PHE A 11 -16.01 32.03 54.24
C PHE A 11 -15.81 31.61 55.70
N GLU A 12 -14.70 32.01 56.32
CA GLU A 12 -14.48 31.83 57.77
C GLU A 12 -15.47 32.71 58.57
N LYS A 13 -15.63 33.99 58.22
CA LYS A 13 -16.64 34.88 58.82
C LYS A 13 -18.07 34.40 58.58
N LEU A 14 -18.35 33.88 57.37
CA LEU A 14 -19.67 33.37 57.00
C LEU A 14 -20.06 32.11 57.77
N ARG A 15 -19.09 31.29 58.22
CA ARG A 15 -19.35 30.07 59.01
C ARG A 15 -19.61 30.35 60.49
N LEU A 16 -19.17 31.49 61.00
CA LEU A 16 -19.36 31.90 62.38
C LEU A 16 -20.75 32.51 62.63
N ASP A 17 -21.45 32.91 61.57
CA ASP A 17 -22.81 33.49 61.63
C ASP A 17 -23.81 32.56 60.92
N PRO A 18 -24.61 31.79 61.67
CA PRO A 18 -25.57 30.84 61.11
C PRO A 18 -26.63 31.48 60.21
N GLN A 19 -27.07 32.71 60.53
CA GLN A 19 -28.09 33.41 59.75
C GLN A 19 -27.54 33.88 58.41
N ARG A 20 -26.33 34.45 58.39
CA ARG A 20 -25.66 34.82 57.13
C ARG A 20 -25.28 33.60 56.28
N LEU A 21 -24.92 32.49 56.90
CA LEU A 21 -24.67 31.24 56.20
C LEU A 21 -25.94 30.73 55.50
N ALA A 22 -27.07 30.74 56.21
CA ALA A 22 -28.36 30.33 55.66
C ALA A 22 -28.78 31.24 54.49
N ALA A 23 -28.65 32.56 54.63
CA ALA A 23 -28.93 33.52 53.56
C ALA A 23 -28.03 33.32 52.32
N HIS A 24 -26.74 33.04 52.52
CA HIS A 24 -25.82 32.73 51.42
C HIS A 24 -26.18 31.41 50.73
N GLN A 25 -26.54 30.37 51.50
CA GLN A 25 -26.98 29.09 50.93
C GLN A 25 -28.27 29.25 50.13
N GLU A 26 -29.22 30.07 50.60
CA GLU A 26 -30.45 30.35 49.87
C GLU A 26 -30.18 31.11 48.57
N LYS A 27 -29.30 32.10 48.59
CA LYS A 27 -28.88 32.83 47.39
C LYS A 27 -28.20 31.93 46.36
N GLU A 28 -27.36 30.99 46.80
CA GLU A 28 -26.77 29.98 45.90
C GLU A 28 -27.80 28.98 45.38
N ARG A 29 -28.80 28.58 46.19
CA ARG A 29 -29.92 27.74 45.72
C ARG A 29 -30.73 28.45 44.63
N GLN A 30 -31.05 29.73 44.82
CA GLN A 30 -31.74 30.55 43.82
C GLN A 30 -30.92 30.69 42.54
N ARG A 31 -29.61 30.94 42.65
CA ARG A 31 -28.69 31.01 41.50
C ARG A 31 -28.64 29.69 40.72
N VAL A 32 -28.54 28.55 41.41
CA VAL A 32 -28.55 27.23 40.76
C VAL A 32 -29.90 26.94 40.09
N LYS A 33 -31.03 27.33 40.71
CA LYS A 33 -32.36 27.23 40.08
C LYS A 33 -32.43 28.06 38.79
N ALA A 34 -31.93 29.30 38.81
CA ALA A 34 -31.91 30.18 37.64
C ALA A 34 -31.04 29.63 36.50
N VAL A 35 -29.86 29.10 36.81
CA VAL A 35 -28.98 28.45 35.81
C VAL A 35 -29.66 27.23 35.19
N ARG A 36 -30.33 26.40 36.00
CA ARG A 36 -31.07 25.23 35.50
C ARG A 36 -32.27 25.62 34.65
N ALA A 37 -32.97 26.69 35.00
CA ALA A 37 -34.07 27.22 34.19
C ALA A 37 -33.54 27.69 32.83
N LYS A 38 -32.44 28.48 32.82
CA LYS A 38 -31.79 28.94 31.60
C LYS A 38 -31.28 27.78 30.73
N GLU A 39 -30.72 26.73 31.32
CA GLU A 39 -30.30 25.53 30.58
C GLU A 39 -31.50 24.73 30.03
N ARG A 40 -32.63 24.65 30.73
CA ARG A 40 -33.85 24.03 30.17
C ARG A 40 -34.36 24.81 28.96
N ASP A 41 -34.35 26.14 29.02
CA ASP A 41 -34.82 26.98 27.91
C ASP A 41 -33.86 26.90 26.71
N LEU A 42 -32.54 26.88 26.95
CA LEU A 42 -31.52 26.75 25.89
C LEU A 42 -31.57 25.40 25.16
N PHE A 43 -32.03 24.34 25.81
CA PHE A 43 -32.11 22.99 25.25
C PHE A 43 -33.55 22.48 25.14
N LYS A 44 -34.54 23.39 25.03
CA LYS A 44 -35.96 23.07 24.98
C LYS A 44 -36.31 22.13 23.81
N ASP A 45 -35.66 22.32 22.68
CA ASP A 45 -35.87 21.54 21.44
C ASP A 45 -34.96 20.29 21.34
N ARG A 46 -34.08 20.06 22.33
CA ARG A 46 -33.10 18.96 22.37
C ARG A 46 -32.96 18.34 23.77
N PRO A 47 -34.01 17.63 24.25
CA PRO A 47 -34.04 17.06 25.60
C PRO A 47 -32.97 15.98 25.84
N ASP A 48 -32.50 15.32 24.77
CA ASP A 48 -31.45 14.30 24.76
C ASP A 48 -30.11 14.81 25.32
N ILE A 49 -29.74 16.04 24.94
CA ILE A 49 -28.49 16.68 25.36
C ILE A 49 -28.57 17.08 26.85
N LEU A 50 -29.72 17.60 27.27
CA LEU A 50 -29.96 18.00 28.65
C LEU A 50 -29.95 16.79 29.60
N GLU A 51 -30.55 15.67 29.20
CA GLU A 51 -30.53 14.42 29.97
C GLU A 51 -29.12 13.84 30.09
N SER A 52 -28.35 13.84 29.00
CA SER A 52 -26.96 13.38 28.98
C SER A 52 -26.05 14.20 29.92
N LYS A 53 -26.22 15.52 29.93
CA LYS A 53 -25.53 16.40 30.88
C LYS A 53 -25.89 16.11 32.34
N ARG A 54 -27.18 15.86 32.64
CA ARG A 54 -27.65 15.49 33.99
C ARG A 54 -27.07 14.14 34.44
N LYS A 55 -27.04 13.14 33.55
CA LYS A 55 -26.40 11.84 33.81
C LYS A 55 -24.92 12.00 34.10
N TYR A 56 -24.20 12.80 33.31
CA TYR A 56 -22.77 13.10 33.52
C TYR A 56 -22.49 13.77 34.87
N GLU A 57 -23.26 14.80 35.25
CA GLU A 57 -23.07 15.47 36.55
C GLU A 57 -23.34 14.53 37.72
N THR A 58 -24.32 13.64 37.59
CA THR A 58 -24.68 12.65 38.62
C THR A 58 -23.56 11.64 38.81
N LEU A 59 -23.03 11.08 37.71
CA LEU A 59 -21.87 10.19 37.71
C LEU A 59 -20.63 10.86 38.30
N ARG A 60 -20.38 12.12 37.96
CA ARG A 60 -19.26 12.90 38.52
C ARG A 60 -19.38 13.05 40.04
N LYS A 61 -20.58 13.35 40.55
CA LYS A 61 -20.84 13.47 42.00
C LYS A 61 -20.75 12.12 42.72
N GLN A 62 -21.21 11.02 42.10
CA GLN A 62 -21.05 9.67 42.63
C GLN A 62 -19.58 9.29 42.78
N LYS A 63 -18.77 9.42 41.71
CA LYS A 63 -17.31 9.14 41.77
C LYS A 63 -16.59 10.01 42.81
N GLN A 64 -17.02 11.25 43.00
CA GLN A 64 -16.45 12.12 44.03
C GLN A 64 -16.78 11.65 45.45
N ARG A 65 -18.01 11.18 45.70
CA ARG A 65 -18.43 10.62 46.99
C ARG A 65 -17.73 9.29 47.27
N GLU A 66 -17.60 8.44 46.26
CA GLU A 66 -16.87 7.17 46.32
C GLU A 66 -15.40 7.38 46.68
N ARG A 67 -14.70 8.32 46.01
CA ARG A 67 -13.32 8.71 46.38
C ARG A 67 -13.19 9.19 47.81
N LYS A 68 -14.17 9.95 48.32
CA LYS A 68 -14.18 10.38 49.73
C LYS A 68 -14.44 9.23 50.70
N ARG A 69 -15.24 8.23 50.30
CA ARG A 69 -15.52 7.02 51.09
C ARG A 69 -14.31 6.11 51.14
N LEU A 70 -13.66 5.85 50.01
CA LEU A 70 -12.40 5.09 49.91
C LEU A 70 -11.27 5.75 50.70
N ALA A 71 -11.18 7.10 50.69
CA ALA A 71 -10.20 7.83 51.48
C ALA A 71 -10.46 7.77 52.99
N LYS A 72 -11.69 7.47 53.44
CA LYS A 72 -12.01 7.22 54.86
C LYS A 72 -11.77 5.76 55.26
N LEU A 73 -11.88 4.82 54.32
CA LEU A 73 -11.69 3.38 54.57
C LEU A 73 -10.20 2.96 54.54
N GLY A 74 -9.32 3.75 53.93
CA GLY A 74 -7.88 3.44 53.83
C GLY A 74 -7.01 3.87 55.01
N GLU A 75 -7.57 4.16 56.20
CA GLU A 75 -6.78 4.59 57.38
C GLU A 75 -6.35 3.44 58.32
N GLU A 76 -6.58 2.17 57.96
CA GLU A 76 -6.03 1.02 58.71
C GLU A 76 -5.17 0.13 57.81
N SER A 77 -3.87 0.41 57.76
CA SER A 77 -2.84 -0.60 57.51
C SER A 77 -1.50 -0.13 58.05
N ASN A 78 -1.06 -0.77 59.14
CA ASN A 78 0.30 -0.70 59.67
C ASN A 78 1.25 -1.35 58.66
N PHE A 79 2.26 -0.61 58.18
CA PHE A 79 3.44 -1.19 57.54
C PHE A 79 4.71 -0.65 58.21
N PRO A 80 5.78 -1.46 58.34
CA PRO A 80 6.94 -1.14 59.17
C PRO A 80 7.91 -0.18 58.47
N SER A 81 8.64 0.54 59.34
CA SER A 81 9.73 1.48 59.09
C SER A 81 10.73 1.06 57.98
N VAL A 82 10.65 1.74 56.85
CA VAL A 82 11.80 2.11 56.01
C VAL A 82 11.81 3.64 55.97
N ALA A 83 12.93 4.27 56.34
CA ALA A 83 13.05 5.73 56.49
C ALA A 83 12.48 6.47 55.27
N SER A 84 11.27 7.01 55.42
CA SER A 84 10.53 7.58 54.30
C SER A 84 11.15 8.91 53.86
N GLU A 85 11.13 9.21 52.55
CA GLU A 85 11.52 10.53 51.98
C GLU A 85 10.73 11.71 52.57
N LEU A 86 9.70 11.43 53.38
CA LEU A 86 8.92 12.43 54.10
C LEU A 86 9.55 12.87 55.43
N GLY A 87 10.52 12.13 55.96
CA GLY A 87 10.99 12.30 57.33
C GLY A 87 9.83 12.18 58.33
N SER A 88 9.77 13.09 59.30
CA SER A 88 8.71 13.16 60.32
C SER A 88 7.36 13.71 59.81
N TYR A 89 7.26 14.10 58.53
CA TYR A 89 6.01 14.60 57.98
C TYR A 89 5.04 13.47 57.62
N LYS A 90 3.86 13.43 58.25
CA LYS A 90 2.83 12.39 58.02
C LYS A 90 2.31 12.26 56.57
N ARG A 91 2.43 13.29 55.71
CA ARG A 91 1.87 13.30 54.33
C ARG A 91 2.75 14.09 53.33
N PRO A 92 2.88 13.67 52.05
CA PRO A 92 3.71 14.37 51.04
C PRO A 92 3.29 15.81 50.78
N GLN A 93 2.00 16.06 50.86
CA GLN A 93 1.42 17.38 50.70
C GLN A 93 1.82 18.33 51.83
N SER A 94 2.07 17.81 53.03
CA SER A 94 2.52 18.62 54.17
C SER A 94 3.98 19.05 54.01
N LEU A 95 4.85 18.13 53.60
CA LEU A 95 6.24 18.44 53.25
C LEU A 95 6.29 19.44 52.08
N GLY A 96 5.53 19.21 51.01
CA GLY A 96 5.46 20.13 49.87
C GLY A 96 4.97 21.54 50.24
N LYS A 97 4.07 21.66 51.21
CA LYS A 97 3.64 22.98 51.75
C LYS A 97 4.70 23.64 52.60
N ALA A 98 5.50 22.89 53.36
CA ALA A 98 6.62 23.42 54.12
C ALA A 98 7.72 23.93 53.18
N VAL A 99 8.12 23.10 52.20
CA VAL A 99 9.11 23.47 51.17
C VAL A 99 8.67 24.70 50.38
N ASN A 100 7.39 24.79 49.98
CA ASN A 100 6.88 25.97 49.26
C ASN A 100 6.86 27.25 50.10
N ARG A 101 6.81 27.16 51.44
CA ARG A 101 6.97 28.34 52.30
C ARG A 101 8.40 28.83 52.29
N VAL A 102 9.36 27.92 52.46
CA VAL A 102 10.80 28.26 52.41
C VAL A 102 11.20 28.78 51.03
N LYS A 103 10.70 28.16 49.95
CA LYS A 103 11.00 28.54 48.57
C LYS A 103 10.63 30.00 48.25
N LYS A 104 9.60 30.55 48.89
CA LYS A 104 9.16 31.94 48.69
C LYS A 104 10.09 32.97 49.35
N VAL A 105 10.87 32.55 50.35
CA VAL A 105 11.77 33.42 51.11
C VAL A 105 13.21 33.35 50.55
N LEU A 106 13.54 32.31 49.78
CA LEU A 106 14.86 32.18 49.16
C LEU A 106 15.07 33.23 48.05
N PRO A 107 16.27 33.83 47.92
CA PRO A 107 16.56 34.86 46.91
C PRO A 107 16.33 34.35 45.50
N ASP A 108 15.83 35.11 44.52
CA ASP A 108 15.45 34.53 43.23
C ASP A 108 16.58 33.96 42.36
N SER A 109 17.80 34.51 42.48
CA SER A 109 18.97 34.10 41.69
C SER A 109 19.45 32.67 42.04
N PRO A 110 19.65 31.77 41.05
CA PRO A 110 20.05 30.38 41.29
C PRO A 110 21.36 30.22 42.09
N SER A 111 22.37 31.04 41.78
CA SER A 111 23.67 31.02 42.47
C SER A 111 23.56 31.49 43.91
N LYS A 112 22.76 32.53 44.17
CA LYS A 112 22.48 33.02 45.53
C LYS A 112 21.64 32.01 46.33
N LYS A 113 20.63 31.35 45.74
CA LYS A 113 19.89 30.24 46.38
C LYS A 113 20.85 29.14 46.83
N GLN A 114 21.78 28.74 45.96
CA GLN A 114 22.73 27.69 46.25
C GLN A 114 23.69 28.06 47.38
N ALA A 115 24.18 29.31 47.42
CA ALA A 115 25.03 29.79 48.50
C ALA A 115 24.32 29.79 49.86
N VAL A 116 23.08 30.30 49.91
CA VAL A 116 22.27 30.32 51.13
C VAL A 116 21.97 28.90 51.63
N VAL A 117 21.55 28.00 50.74
CA VAL A 117 21.25 26.61 51.11
C VAL A 117 22.50 25.87 51.58
N ARG A 118 23.66 26.10 50.94
CA ARG A 118 24.94 25.51 51.39
C ARG A 118 25.33 25.99 52.79
N LYS A 119 25.20 27.29 53.07
CA LYS A 119 25.54 27.85 54.39
C LYS A 119 24.59 27.33 55.48
N LEU A 120 23.29 27.24 55.18
CA LEU A 120 22.32 26.63 56.10
C LEU A 120 22.63 25.16 56.40
N ILE A 121 23.10 24.38 55.42
CA ILE A 121 23.48 22.97 55.68
C ILE A 121 24.72 22.90 56.60
N LEU A 122 25.68 23.81 56.43
CA LEU A 122 26.91 23.86 57.24
C LEU A 122 26.65 24.32 58.68
N GLU A 123 25.64 25.16 58.92
CA GLU A 123 25.23 25.63 60.26
C GLU A 123 24.55 24.54 61.10
N TYR A 124 24.08 23.45 60.49
CA TYR A 124 23.46 22.32 61.18
C TYR A 124 24.19 21.00 60.85
N PRO A 125 25.43 20.80 61.35
CA PRO A 125 26.33 19.73 60.93
C PRO A 125 25.87 18.30 61.30
N ASN A 126 24.87 18.16 62.18
CA ASN A 126 24.34 16.85 62.59
C ASN A 126 23.34 16.24 61.59
N LEU A 127 23.02 16.95 60.49
CA LEU A 127 22.13 16.46 59.44
C LEU A 127 22.93 15.64 58.41
N ILE A 128 22.99 14.32 58.61
CA ILE A 128 23.57 13.39 57.64
C ILE A 128 22.64 13.29 56.42
N LEU A 129 23.00 13.98 55.33
CA LEU A 129 22.32 13.83 54.03
C LEU A 129 22.78 12.52 53.37
N THR A 130 22.11 11.41 53.67
CA THR A 130 22.27 10.19 52.87
C THR A 130 21.79 10.49 51.45
N LYS A 131 22.68 10.37 50.45
CA LYS A 131 22.27 10.45 49.03
C LYS A 131 21.12 9.47 48.83
N PRO A 132 19.99 9.88 48.22
CA PRO A 132 18.91 8.95 47.94
C PRO A 132 19.48 7.80 47.09
N PRO A 133 19.05 6.54 47.30
CA PRO A 133 19.48 5.46 46.44
C PRO A 133 19.13 5.87 45.01
N ARG A 134 20.14 5.91 44.11
CA ARG A 134 19.87 6.08 42.69
C ARG A 134 18.90 4.96 42.33
N LYS A 135 17.65 5.30 41.99
CA LYS A 135 16.79 4.36 41.28
C LYS A 135 17.57 3.95 40.04
N CYS A 136 18.12 2.74 40.07
CA CYS A 136 18.79 2.16 38.92
C CYS A 136 17.67 1.88 37.92
N THR A 137 17.32 2.87 37.10
CA THR A 137 16.74 2.55 35.81
C THR A 137 17.87 1.86 35.07
N THR A 138 17.77 0.54 34.90
CA THR A 138 18.59 -0.17 33.93
C THR A 138 18.51 0.64 32.64
N LYS A 139 19.61 1.31 32.30
CA LYS A 139 19.67 2.09 31.07
C LYS A 139 19.45 1.09 29.95
N LEU A 140 18.39 1.26 29.18
CA LEU A 140 18.21 0.52 27.93
C LEU A 140 19.52 0.63 27.15
N SER A 141 19.98 -0.51 26.64
CA SER A 141 21.18 -0.55 25.82
C SER A 141 21.00 0.31 24.57
N ASP A 142 22.09 0.77 23.99
CA ASP A 142 22.02 1.63 22.81
C ASP A 142 21.55 0.86 21.57
N GLU A 143 21.78 -0.46 21.52
CA GLU A 143 21.21 -1.37 20.53
C GLU A 143 19.69 -1.37 20.59
N VAL A 144 19.11 -1.50 21.80
CA VAL A 144 17.65 -1.53 21.97
C VAL A 144 17.04 -0.18 21.60
N LYS A 145 17.70 0.94 21.93
CA LYS A 145 17.26 2.27 21.49
C LYS A 145 17.34 2.43 19.98
N LYS A 146 18.35 1.83 19.34
CA LYS A 146 18.49 1.83 17.88
C LYS A 146 17.36 1.02 17.24
N THR A 147 17.10 -0.20 17.72
CA THR A 147 15.98 -1.04 17.24
C THR A 147 14.63 -0.31 17.32
N VAL A 148 14.35 0.38 18.43
CA VAL A 148 13.11 1.18 18.57
C VAL A 148 13.06 2.31 17.54
N LYS A 149 14.17 3.02 17.31
CA LYS A 149 14.22 4.12 16.31
C LYS A 149 14.09 3.60 14.89
N ASP A 150 14.77 2.51 14.56
CA ASP A 150 14.72 1.87 13.24
C ASP A 150 13.31 1.35 12.97
N PHE A 151 12.63 0.77 13.97
CA PHE A 151 11.22 0.37 13.87
C PHE A 151 10.31 1.53 13.49
N PHE A 152 10.49 2.70 14.11
CA PHE A 152 9.71 3.90 13.76
C PHE A 152 9.96 4.41 12.33
N ILE A 153 11.12 4.11 11.74
CA ILE A 153 11.51 4.58 10.41
C ILE A 153 11.08 3.61 9.30
N ARG A 154 10.61 2.41 9.63
CA ARG A 154 10.08 1.47 8.62
C ARG A 154 8.88 2.06 7.87
N ASP A 155 8.79 1.77 6.57
CA ASP A 155 7.78 2.32 5.67
C ASP A 155 6.35 1.81 5.96
N ASP A 156 6.21 0.65 6.61
CA ASP A 156 4.93 0.12 7.09
C ASP A 156 4.43 0.81 8.37
N ILE A 157 5.33 1.38 9.18
CA ILE A 157 5.02 2.05 10.46
C ILE A 157 4.86 3.55 10.28
N SER A 158 5.72 4.17 9.47
CA SER A 158 5.63 5.59 9.11
C SER A 158 5.95 5.78 7.65
N TYR A 159 5.32 6.72 6.97
CA TYR A 159 5.68 7.09 5.59
C TYR A 159 6.45 8.41 5.57
N GLN A 160 7.39 8.54 4.65
CA GLN A 160 8.16 9.77 4.48
C GLN A 160 7.38 10.82 3.69
N ALA A 161 7.42 12.06 4.16
CA ALA A 161 6.78 13.18 3.48
C ALA A 161 7.52 13.48 2.16
N PRO A 162 6.82 13.61 1.02
CA PRO A 162 7.47 13.81 -0.28
C PRO A 162 7.87 15.27 -0.55
N GLY A 163 7.28 16.23 0.17
CA GLY A 163 7.42 17.65 -0.13
C GLY A 163 8.80 18.22 0.20
N LYS A 164 9.36 19.06 -0.68
CA LYS A 164 10.62 19.80 -0.43
C LYS A 164 10.54 20.71 0.80
N ARG A 165 9.34 21.05 1.29
CA ARG A 165 9.12 21.88 2.49
C ARG A 165 8.87 21.03 3.76
N ASP A 166 8.75 19.71 3.61
CA ASP A 166 8.44 18.80 4.70
C ASP A 166 9.69 18.29 5.39
N THR A 167 10.57 19.21 5.76
CA THR A 167 11.78 18.91 6.54
C THR A 167 11.69 19.50 7.94
N LYS A 168 12.46 18.90 8.87
CA LYS A 168 12.58 19.35 10.26
C LYS A 168 14.06 19.46 10.61
N SER A 169 14.45 20.63 11.12
CA SER A 169 15.80 20.85 11.62
C SER A 169 15.99 20.11 12.94
N ILE A 170 16.90 19.14 12.96
CA ILE A 170 17.26 18.36 14.14
C ILE A 170 18.71 18.68 14.50
N LYS A 171 18.93 18.98 15.78
CA LYS A 171 20.27 19.16 16.33
C LYS A 171 20.83 17.81 16.72
N ASP A 172 21.98 17.44 16.16
CA ASP A 172 22.72 16.26 16.58
C ASP A 172 23.26 16.49 18.00
N PRO A 173 22.93 15.62 18.97
CA PRO A 173 23.39 15.77 20.35
C PRO A 173 24.90 15.56 20.50
N VAL A 174 25.57 14.89 19.57
CA VAL A 174 27.02 14.61 19.62
C VAL A 174 27.81 15.73 18.95
N THR A 175 27.46 16.09 17.71
CA THR A 175 28.21 17.08 16.93
C THR A 175 27.74 18.52 17.14
N ASN A 176 26.64 18.74 17.86
CA ASN A 176 25.95 20.02 18.02
C ASN A 176 25.51 20.72 16.71
N LYS A 177 25.76 20.12 15.55
CA LYS A 177 25.36 20.63 14.24
C LYS A 177 23.88 20.37 14.00
N ARG A 178 23.22 21.30 13.28
CA ARG A 178 21.83 21.14 12.85
C ARG A 178 21.80 20.52 11.47
N ALA A 179 21.06 19.43 11.33
CA ALA A 179 20.76 18.80 10.05
C ALA A 179 19.26 18.87 9.79
N ASN A 180 18.88 19.27 8.57
CA ASN A 180 17.48 19.15 8.13
C ASN A 180 17.25 17.70 7.69
N VAL A 181 16.27 17.06 8.33
CA VAL A 181 15.85 15.68 8.05
C VAL A 181 14.41 15.72 7.55
N GLN A 182 14.08 14.87 6.57
CA GLN A 182 12.71 14.79 6.05
C GLN A 182 11.75 14.32 7.14
N LYS A 183 10.56 14.91 7.21
CA LYS A 183 9.49 14.49 8.11
C LYS A 183 9.00 13.11 7.67
N ARG A 184 8.65 12.29 8.66
CA ARG A 184 7.88 11.06 8.49
C ARG A 184 6.59 11.17 9.30
N PHE A 185 5.52 10.55 8.85
CA PHE A 185 4.24 10.51 9.55
C PHE A 185 3.89 9.07 9.87
N LEU A 186 3.54 8.79 11.12
CA LEU A 186 3.06 7.47 11.48
C LEU A 186 1.81 7.10 10.67
N VAL A 187 1.73 5.86 10.22
CA VAL A 187 0.56 5.30 9.52
C VAL A 187 -0.53 4.88 10.52
N MET A 188 -0.13 4.58 11.75
CA MET A 188 -0.99 4.14 12.85
C MET A 188 -0.73 4.95 14.12
N SER A 189 -1.56 4.80 15.14
CA SER A 189 -1.31 5.45 16.42
C SER A 189 -0.03 4.91 17.07
N VAL A 190 0.64 5.74 17.89
CA VAL A 190 1.84 5.31 18.65
C VAL A 190 1.52 4.10 19.55
N LYS A 191 0.25 3.94 19.95
CA LYS A 191 -0.20 2.81 20.77
C LYS A 191 -0.22 1.52 19.95
N GLU A 192 -0.77 1.55 18.73
CA GLU A 192 -0.79 0.41 17.81
C GLU A 192 0.64 0.04 17.38
N ALA A 193 1.46 1.04 17.05
CA ALA A 193 2.88 0.83 16.73
C ALA A 193 3.64 0.17 17.89
N TYR A 194 3.34 0.50 19.14
CA TYR A 194 3.92 -0.16 20.30
C TYR A 194 3.47 -1.62 20.44
N GLN A 195 2.18 -1.91 20.19
CA GLN A 195 1.67 -3.28 20.22
C GLN A 195 2.35 -4.13 19.16
N GLN A 196 2.47 -3.61 17.94
CA GLN A 196 3.18 -4.26 16.85
C GLN A 196 4.67 -4.45 17.16
N PHE A 197 5.34 -3.43 17.72
CA PHE A 197 6.75 -3.53 18.13
C PHE A 197 6.99 -4.67 19.13
N ILE A 198 6.12 -4.80 20.15
CA ILE A 198 6.24 -5.87 21.16
C ILE A 198 5.95 -7.24 20.54
N GLN A 199 4.96 -7.33 19.64
CA GLN A 199 4.64 -8.57 18.93
C GLN A 199 5.80 -9.04 18.04
N GLU A 200 6.46 -8.13 17.33
CA GLU A 200 7.53 -8.47 16.38
C GLU A 200 8.88 -8.72 17.05
N THR A 201 9.25 -7.93 18.06
CA THR A 201 10.59 -7.98 18.65
C THR A 201 10.68 -8.77 19.95
N GLY A 202 9.54 -9.01 20.62
CA GLY A 202 9.51 -9.65 21.95
C GLY A 202 10.17 -8.84 23.07
N LEU A 203 10.63 -7.60 22.82
CA LEU A 203 11.40 -6.79 23.77
C LEU A 203 10.54 -6.16 24.86
N GLN A 204 10.06 -6.97 25.80
CA GLN A 204 9.19 -6.53 26.91
C GLN A 204 9.85 -5.52 27.88
N GLN A 205 11.18 -5.39 27.83
CA GLN A 205 11.92 -4.39 28.60
C GLN A 205 11.64 -2.94 28.17
N VAL A 206 11.16 -2.72 26.94
CA VAL A 206 10.80 -1.39 26.46
C VAL A 206 9.38 -1.07 26.93
N THR A 207 9.24 -0.23 27.95
CA THR A 207 7.91 0.21 28.41
C THR A 207 7.25 1.14 27.39
N LYS A 208 5.92 1.20 27.39
CA LYS A 208 5.15 2.10 26.53
C LYS A 208 5.63 3.56 26.61
N THR A 209 5.86 4.10 27.80
CA THR A 209 6.35 5.47 27.97
C THR A 209 7.73 5.65 27.33
N THR A 210 8.63 4.70 27.54
CA THR A 210 9.98 4.75 26.96
C THR A 210 9.97 4.64 25.44
N PHE A 211 9.09 3.81 24.87
CA PHE A 211 8.88 3.73 23.44
C PHE A 211 8.43 5.07 22.84
N TYR A 212 7.51 5.75 23.51
CA TYR A 212 7.00 7.06 23.08
C TYR A 212 8.10 8.13 23.11
N ASP A 213 8.96 8.11 24.14
CA ASP A 213 10.06 9.05 24.31
C ASP A 213 11.21 8.81 23.32
N LEU A 214 11.45 7.55 22.94
CA LEU A 214 12.49 7.17 21.99
C LEU A 214 12.12 7.46 20.53
N ARG A 215 10.88 7.86 20.25
CA ARG A 215 10.41 8.25 18.92
C ARG A 215 11.29 9.36 18.34
N PRO A 216 11.87 9.17 17.13
CA PRO A 216 12.65 10.21 16.48
C PRO A 216 11.84 11.49 16.26
N LYS A 217 12.47 12.65 16.47
CA LYS A 217 11.79 13.96 16.39
C LYS A 217 11.21 14.29 15.01
N HIS A 218 11.73 13.69 13.94
CA HIS A 218 11.23 13.85 12.57
C HIS A 218 10.05 12.91 12.26
N VAL A 219 9.76 11.92 13.11
CA VAL A 219 8.59 11.03 13.00
C VAL A 219 7.42 11.64 13.78
N LEU A 220 6.53 12.29 13.05
CA LEU A 220 5.37 13.02 13.54
C LEU A 220 4.15 12.09 13.75
N LEU A 221 3.18 12.55 14.53
CA LEU A 221 1.97 11.77 14.81
C LEU A 221 1.05 11.75 13.59
N VAL A 222 0.13 10.78 13.56
CA VAL A 222 -1.00 10.75 12.60
C VAL A 222 -1.80 12.06 12.64
N SER A 223 -1.91 12.69 13.81
CA SER A 223 -2.61 13.97 13.97
C SER A 223 -1.86 15.17 13.39
N ASP A 224 -0.55 15.05 13.21
CA ASP A 224 0.31 16.09 12.65
C ASP A 224 0.42 15.94 11.12
N THR A 225 -0.19 14.88 10.57
CA THR A 225 -0.23 14.62 9.15
C THR A 225 -0.92 15.80 8.45
N PRO A 226 -0.27 16.47 7.49
CA PRO A 226 -0.94 17.46 6.63
C PRO A 226 -2.11 16.76 5.92
N HIS A 227 -3.05 17.54 5.34
CA HIS A 227 -4.19 17.03 4.58
C HIS A 227 -3.86 15.70 3.89
N THR A 228 -4.67 14.66 4.09
CA THR A 228 -4.41 13.32 3.58
C THR A 228 -4.30 13.36 2.06
N VAL A 229 -3.08 13.53 1.55
CA VAL A 229 -2.76 13.64 0.13
C VAL A 229 -2.25 12.31 -0.41
N CYS A 230 -2.40 12.11 -1.72
CA CYS A 230 -1.98 10.89 -2.41
C CYS A 230 -2.65 9.60 -1.87
N VAL A 231 -3.94 9.69 -1.56
CA VAL A 231 -4.78 8.53 -1.20
C VAL A 231 -5.07 7.72 -2.45
N CYS A 232 -4.95 6.39 -2.33
CA CYS A 232 -5.34 5.47 -3.39
C CYS A 232 -6.84 5.61 -3.69
N LYS A 233 -7.20 5.88 -4.96
CA LYS A 233 -8.58 6.06 -5.42
C LYS A 233 -9.52 4.92 -4.97
N TYR A 234 -9.06 3.66 -5.09
CA TYR A 234 -9.84 2.48 -4.71
C TYR A 234 -10.17 2.47 -3.22
N HIS A 235 -9.17 2.71 -2.35
CA HIS A 235 -9.38 2.73 -0.90
C HIS A 235 -10.18 3.97 -0.46
N GLY A 236 -9.90 5.14 -1.05
CA GLY A 236 -10.61 6.38 -0.74
C GLY A 236 -12.09 6.28 -1.08
N ASN A 237 -12.43 5.88 -2.31
CA ASN A 237 -13.81 5.75 -2.75
C ASN A 237 -14.58 4.72 -1.93
N PHE A 238 -13.97 3.56 -1.69
CA PHE A 238 -14.63 2.50 -0.93
C PHE A 238 -14.86 2.90 0.52
N ASN A 239 -13.88 3.55 1.17
CA ASN A 239 -14.04 4.05 2.54
C ASN A 239 -15.05 5.19 2.64
N TYR A 240 -15.15 6.10 1.65
CA TYR A 240 -16.18 7.14 1.65
C TYR A 240 -17.61 6.57 1.65
N LEU A 241 -17.84 5.45 0.96
CA LEU A 241 -19.13 4.75 1.01
C LEU A 241 -19.42 4.23 2.42
N LEU A 242 -18.46 3.55 3.05
CA LEU A 242 -18.61 3.03 4.41
C LEU A 242 -18.80 4.15 5.45
N GLU A 243 -18.02 5.22 5.34
CA GLU A 243 -18.12 6.41 6.19
C GLU A 243 -19.51 7.07 6.08
N SER A 244 -20.10 7.09 4.87
CA SER A 244 -21.44 7.65 4.66
C SER A 244 -22.52 6.85 5.41
N LEU A 245 -22.41 5.52 5.44
CA LEU A 245 -23.34 4.65 6.17
C LEU A 245 -23.18 4.80 7.68
N HIS A 246 -21.92 4.85 8.16
CA HIS A 246 -21.59 5.04 9.57
C HIS A 246 -22.07 6.41 10.09
N SER A 247 -21.80 7.48 9.35
CA SER A 247 -22.14 8.86 9.76
C SER A 247 -23.65 9.06 9.86
N ASN A 248 -24.42 8.36 9.02
CA ASN A 248 -25.88 8.43 9.02
C ASN A 248 -26.56 7.50 10.02
N LYS A 249 -25.79 6.79 10.87
CA LYS A 249 -26.29 5.84 11.88
C LYS A 249 -27.30 4.84 11.31
N VAL A 250 -27.16 4.49 10.04
CA VAL A 250 -28.06 3.55 9.35
C VAL A 250 -27.87 2.13 9.89
N LEU A 251 -26.77 1.88 10.60
CA LEU A 251 -26.33 0.56 10.99
C LEU A 251 -26.12 0.50 12.51
N ASN A 252 -26.59 -0.59 13.12
CA ASN A 252 -26.21 -0.99 14.47
C ASN A 252 -24.70 -1.26 14.55
N GLN A 253 -24.16 -1.31 15.77
CA GLN A 253 -22.74 -1.22 16.15
C GLN A 253 -21.74 -2.21 15.50
N ASP A 254 -22.19 -3.07 14.57
CA ASP A 254 -21.45 -4.21 14.02
C ASP A 254 -20.89 -4.02 12.60
N LEU A 255 -21.21 -2.93 11.89
CA LEU A 255 -20.53 -2.64 10.62
C LEU A 255 -19.15 -2.03 10.86
N VAL A 256 -18.17 -2.51 10.10
CA VAL A 256 -16.77 -2.21 10.35
C VAL A 256 -16.33 -0.94 9.65
N PRO A 257 -15.60 -0.01 10.33
CA PRO A 257 -15.38 1.35 9.86
C PRO A 257 -14.45 1.49 8.65
N ASN A 258 -13.89 0.40 8.14
CA ASN A 258 -12.96 0.45 7.02
C ASN A 258 -13.08 -0.76 6.10
N GLY A 259 -12.69 -0.58 4.84
CA GLY A 259 -12.80 -1.64 3.82
C GLY A 259 -12.00 -2.90 4.14
N LYS A 260 -10.86 -2.80 4.84
CA LYS A 260 -10.02 -3.96 5.18
C LYS A 260 -10.73 -4.91 6.14
N GLU A 261 -11.37 -4.35 7.16
CA GLU A 261 -12.14 -5.13 8.11
C GLU A 261 -13.42 -5.71 7.49
N LEU A 262 -14.08 -4.94 6.60
CA LEU A 262 -15.20 -5.48 5.84
C LEU A 262 -14.75 -6.69 5.01
N LEU A 263 -13.60 -6.61 4.32
CA LEU A 263 -13.08 -7.75 3.56
C LEU A 263 -12.87 -8.99 4.44
N ARG A 264 -12.37 -8.85 5.68
CA ARG A 264 -12.20 -9.99 6.60
C ARG A 264 -13.50 -10.72 6.92
N LYS A 265 -14.64 -10.02 6.89
CA LYS A 265 -15.96 -10.63 7.07
C LYS A 265 -16.49 -11.26 5.78
N LEU A 266 -16.10 -10.72 4.62
CA LEU A 266 -16.66 -11.10 3.32
C LEU A 266 -15.87 -12.18 2.57
N VAL A 267 -14.67 -12.56 3.03
CA VAL A 267 -13.85 -13.61 2.40
C VAL A 267 -13.29 -14.59 3.41
N CYS A 268 -13.12 -15.84 3.01
CA CYS A 268 -12.55 -16.91 3.84
C CYS A 268 -11.08 -16.62 4.21
N SER A 269 -10.31 -16.06 3.28
CA SER A 269 -8.92 -15.69 3.48
C SER A 269 -8.54 -14.50 2.62
N LEU A 270 -7.78 -13.56 3.20
CA LEU A 270 -7.21 -12.40 2.48
C LEU A 270 -5.99 -12.78 1.63
N ASN A 271 -5.42 -13.96 1.86
CA ASN A 271 -4.17 -14.42 1.23
C ASN A 271 -4.44 -15.38 0.06
N GLU A 272 -5.67 -15.87 -0.08
CA GLU A 272 -6.05 -16.82 -1.14
C GLU A 272 -6.54 -16.09 -2.39
N GLU A 273 -5.93 -16.40 -3.53
CA GLU A 273 -6.25 -15.77 -4.82
C GLU A 273 -7.73 -15.99 -5.18
N ASN A 274 -8.24 -17.22 -5.03
CA ASN A 274 -9.63 -17.55 -5.37
C ASN A 274 -10.66 -16.77 -4.53
N CYS A 275 -10.34 -16.50 -3.27
CA CYS A 275 -11.22 -15.71 -2.39
C CYS A 275 -11.26 -14.24 -2.85
N MET A 276 -10.11 -13.66 -3.16
CA MET A 276 -9.98 -12.25 -3.49
C MET A 276 -10.34 -11.94 -4.96
N LEU A 277 -10.23 -12.91 -5.87
CA LEU A 277 -10.74 -12.80 -7.24
C LEU A 277 -12.26 -13.03 -7.32
N GLY A 278 -12.90 -13.51 -6.24
CA GLY A 278 -14.34 -13.77 -6.21
C GLY A 278 -14.78 -15.06 -6.89
N THR A 279 -13.86 -16.01 -7.11
CA THR A 279 -14.16 -17.34 -7.66
C THR A 279 -14.57 -18.34 -6.57
N CYS A 280 -14.28 -18.06 -5.29
CA CYS A 280 -14.69 -18.90 -4.17
C CYS A 280 -16.22 -18.89 -3.94
N SER A 281 -16.84 -20.07 -4.01
CA SER A 281 -18.29 -20.27 -3.81
C SER A 281 -18.76 -19.88 -2.40
N GLN A 282 -18.00 -20.24 -1.37
CA GLN A 282 -18.30 -19.87 0.02
C GLN A 282 -18.33 -18.35 0.20
N CYS A 283 -17.33 -17.63 -0.35
CA CYS A 283 -17.26 -16.18 -0.29
C CYS A 283 -18.44 -15.50 -0.99
N LYS A 284 -18.97 -16.06 -2.09
CA LYS A 284 -20.13 -15.49 -2.79
C LYS A 284 -21.37 -15.48 -1.88
N SER A 285 -21.65 -16.60 -1.22
CA SER A 285 -22.77 -16.70 -0.28
C SER A 285 -22.62 -15.76 0.93
N LEU A 286 -21.41 -15.63 1.48
CA LEU A 286 -21.10 -14.69 2.55
C LEU A 286 -21.34 -13.23 2.15
N VAL A 287 -20.97 -12.85 0.92
CA VAL A 287 -21.23 -11.48 0.42
C VAL A 287 -22.70 -11.18 0.32
N GLU A 288 -23.47 -12.12 -0.24
CA GLU A 288 -24.91 -11.97 -0.37
C GLU A 288 -25.56 -11.88 1.00
N HIS A 289 -25.18 -12.75 1.94
CA HIS A 289 -25.71 -12.77 3.30
C HIS A 289 -25.35 -11.52 4.10
N GLU A 290 -24.06 -11.14 4.16
CA GLU A 290 -23.61 -9.98 4.93
C GLU A 290 -24.18 -8.67 4.37
N LEU A 291 -24.19 -8.49 3.05
CA LEU A 291 -24.76 -7.28 2.45
C LEU A 291 -26.29 -7.25 2.49
N ALA A 292 -26.96 -8.41 2.51
CA ALA A 292 -28.39 -8.50 2.79
C ALA A 292 -28.69 -8.17 4.25
N HIS A 293 -27.86 -8.64 5.19
CA HIS A 293 -27.99 -8.32 6.61
C HIS A 293 -27.88 -6.80 6.86
N VAL A 294 -27.02 -6.09 6.12
CA VAL A 294 -26.97 -4.62 6.12
C VAL A 294 -28.29 -3.98 5.68
N LEU A 295 -29.03 -4.59 4.75
CA LEU A 295 -30.34 -4.13 4.29
C LEU A 295 -31.49 -4.52 5.24
N THR A 296 -31.34 -5.58 6.05
CA THR A 296 -32.41 -6.06 6.94
C THR A 296 -32.32 -5.50 8.37
N VAL A 297 -31.21 -4.87 8.75
CA VAL A 297 -30.92 -4.47 10.15
C VAL A 297 -31.42 -3.08 10.55
N SER A 298 -32.15 -2.34 9.71
CA SER A 298 -32.64 -1.03 10.16
C SER A 298 -34.10 -0.74 9.82
N ASP A 299 -34.79 -0.20 10.84
CA ASP A 299 -35.86 0.79 10.73
C ASP A 299 -35.31 2.06 10.04
N TYR A 300 -34.67 1.92 8.87
CA TYR A 300 -34.18 3.05 8.12
C TYR A 300 -35.32 3.62 7.29
N ASP A 301 -35.48 4.94 7.36
CA ASP A 301 -36.37 5.66 6.48
C ASP A 301 -35.89 5.46 5.03
N GLU A 302 -36.68 4.74 4.23
CA GLU A 302 -36.39 4.46 2.81
C GLU A 302 -36.18 5.75 2.00
N GLY A 303 -36.73 6.88 2.46
CA GLY A 303 -36.56 8.21 1.87
C GLY A 303 -35.32 8.96 2.36
N LYS A 304 -34.55 8.43 3.33
CA LYS A 304 -33.38 9.12 3.88
C LYS A 304 -32.29 9.26 2.82
N ARG A 305 -32.05 10.50 2.43
CA ARG A 305 -30.98 10.86 1.50
C ARG A 305 -29.63 10.84 2.23
N ILE A 306 -28.72 10.01 1.74
CA ILE A 306 -27.32 9.93 2.13
C ILE A 306 -26.48 10.62 1.08
N VAL A 307 -25.46 11.34 1.56
CA VAL A 307 -24.47 12.01 0.72
C VAL A 307 -23.13 11.30 0.92
N TRP A 308 -22.45 10.98 -0.17
CA TRP A 308 -21.10 10.40 -0.14
C TRP A 308 -20.20 11.04 -1.19
N LYS A 309 -18.89 10.90 -0.99
CA LYS A 309 -17.87 11.46 -1.89
C LYS A 309 -17.24 10.37 -2.72
N GLN A 310 -16.84 10.69 -3.94
CA GLN A 310 -16.14 9.77 -4.83
C GLN A 310 -15.16 10.51 -5.71
N TRP A 311 -13.94 9.98 -5.85
CA TRP A 311 -12.99 10.42 -6.85
C TRP A 311 -13.35 9.81 -8.21
N VAL A 312 -13.56 10.67 -9.20
CA VAL A 312 -13.90 10.33 -10.58
C VAL A 312 -12.91 11.01 -11.52
N ASP A 313 -12.52 10.33 -12.59
CA ASP A 313 -11.64 10.94 -13.60
C ASP A 313 -12.51 11.70 -14.61
N ILE A 314 -12.45 13.03 -14.56
CA ILE A 314 -13.15 13.92 -15.50
C ILE A 314 -12.07 14.57 -16.37
N GLU A 315 -12.14 14.37 -17.69
CA GLU A 315 -11.14 14.91 -18.64
C GLU A 315 -9.68 14.52 -18.28
N LYS A 316 -9.48 13.24 -17.89
CA LYS A 316 -8.17 12.70 -17.44
C LYS A 316 -7.61 13.36 -16.16
N ARG A 317 -8.42 14.13 -15.42
CA ARG A 317 -8.05 14.71 -14.13
C ARG A 317 -8.93 14.13 -13.02
N PRO A 318 -8.35 13.60 -11.94
CA PRO A 318 -9.12 13.13 -10.81
C PRO A 318 -9.78 14.32 -10.11
N LYS A 319 -11.11 14.30 -10.02
CA LYS A 319 -11.92 15.26 -9.27
C LYS A 319 -12.74 14.54 -8.22
N GLN A 320 -12.86 15.13 -7.04
CA GLN A 320 -13.78 14.65 -6.01
C GLN A 320 -15.18 15.18 -6.33
N VAL A 321 -16.13 14.27 -6.49
CA VAL A 321 -17.54 14.55 -6.77
C VAL A 321 -18.37 14.11 -5.58
N GLU A 322 -19.40 14.87 -5.26
CA GLU A 322 -20.37 14.54 -4.24
C GLU A 322 -21.61 13.92 -4.89
N HIS A 323 -22.03 12.78 -4.37
CA HIS A 323 -23.21 12.03 -4.81
C HIS A 323 -24.25 12.04 -3.69
N SER A 324 -25.53 12.01 -4.06
CA SER A 324 -26.64 11.89 -3.11
C SER A 324 -27.63 10.83 -3.56
N GLY A 325 -28.08 9.98 -2.66
CA GLY A 325 -29.00 8.88 -2.95
C GLY A 325 -29.54 8.24 -1.68
N THR A 326 -30.20 7.09 -1.81
CA THR A 326 -30.72 6.30 -0.69
C THR A 326 -29.65 5.35 -0.12
N VAL A 327 -29.96 4.70 1.00
CA VAL A 327 -29.14 3.60 1.55
C VAL A 327 -28.92 2.49 0.52
N LYS A 328 -29.97 2.16 -0.24
CA LYS A 328 -29.93 1.15 -1.30
C LYS A 328 -28.93 1.52 -2.39
N ASP A 329 -28.88 2.80 -2.78
CA ASP A 329 -27.93 3.29 -3.79
C ASP A 329 -26.47 3.14 -3.33
N VAL A 330 -26.19 3.46 -2.06
CA VAL A 330 -24.85 3.27 -1.48
C VAL A 330 -24.46 1.79 -1.46
N ILE A 331 -25.38 0.89 -1.11
CA ILE A 331 -25.11 -0.56 -1.09
C ILE A 331 -24.91 -1.12 -2.50
N CYS A 332 -25.69 -0.66 -3.48
CA CYS A 332 -25.48 -0.98 -4.89
C CYS A 332 -24.08 -0.54 -5.35
N GLU A 333 -23.63 0.66 -4.97
CA GLU A 333 -22.29 1.15 -5.31
C GLU A 333 -21.19 0.36 -4.58
N ILE A 334 -21.40 -0.06 -3.32
CA ILE A 334 -20.49 -0.99 -2.62
C ILE A 334 -20.38 -2.31 -3.38
N LYS A 335 -21.52 -2.93 -3.76
CA LYS A 335 -21.55 -4.18 -4.53
C LYS A 335 -20.79 -4.05 -5.86
N LYS A 336 -20.93 -2.91 -6.52
CA LYS A 336 -20.24 -2.61 -7.79
C LYS A 336 -18.74 -2.41 -7.62
N GLN A 337 -18.28 -1.73 -6.56
CA GLN A 337 -16.86 -1.47 -6.32
C GLN A 337 -16.13 -2.64 -5.66
N LEU A 338 -16.85 -3.50 -4.93
CA LEU A 338 -16.28 -4.58 -4.13
C LEU A 338 -15.39 -5.56 -4.92
N PRO A 339 -15.78 -6.09 -6.11
CA PRO A 339 -14.92 -6.99 -6.87
C PRO A 339 -13.55 -6.37 -7.19
N THR A 340 -13.56 -5.14 -7.73
CA THR A 340 -12.32 -4.41 -8.06
C THR A 340 -11.51 -4.08 -6.81
N PHE A 341 -12.18 -3.72 -5.70
CA PHE A 341 -11.54 -3.43 -4.43
C PHE A 341 -10.81 -4.66 -3.85
N ARG A 342 -11.43 -5.86 -3.91
CA ARG A 342 -10.80 -7.11 -3.47
C ARG A 342 -9.53 -7.40 -4.25
N VAL A 343 -9.61 -7.40 -5.58
CA VAL A 343 -8.47 -7.68 -6.45
C VAL A 343 -7.35 -6.68 -6.19
N HIS A 344 -7.68 -5.39 -6.07
CA HIS A 344 -6.73 -4.33 -5.74
C HIS A 344 -6.03 -4.57 -4.39
N CYS A 345 -6.78 -4.89 -3.33
CA CYS A 345 -6.21 -5.17 -2.02
C CYS A 345 -5.32 -6.42 -2.02
N TYR A 346 -5.71 -7.46 -2.74
CA TYR A 346 -4.90 -8.68 -2.88
C TYR A 346 -3.58 -8.42 -3.58
N ILE A 347 -3.61 -7.79 -4.76
CA ILE A 347 -2.39 -7.46 -5.52
C ILE A 347 -1.48 -6.58 -4.68
N LYS A 348 -2.04 -5.56 -4.00
CA LYS A 348 -1.26 -4.70 -3.09
C LYS A 348 -0.52 -5.51 -2.04
N ASN A 349 -1.21 -6.40 -1.33
CA ASN A 349 -0.61 -7.16 -0.25
C ASN A 349 0.45 -8.12 -0.79
N VAL A 350 0.13 -8.93 -1.81
CA VAL A 350 1.07 -9.91 -2.38
C VAL A 350 2.33 -9.25 -2.92
N GLN A 351 2.21 -8.14 -3.66
CA GLN A 351 3.37 -7.44 -4.23
C GLN A 351 4.21 -6.75 -3.16
N SER A 352 3.58 -6.21 -2.11
CA SER A 352 4.32 -5.59 -1.00
C SER A 352 5.07 -6.64 -0.17
N GLU A 353 4.44 -7.79 0.08
CA GLU A 353 5.08 -8.94 0.74
C GLU A 353 6.27 -9.45 -0.09
N GLU A 354 6.08 -9.61 -1.40
CA GLU A 354 7.16 -10.06 -2.29
C GLU A 354 8.33 -9.08 -2.33
N PHE A 355 8.06 -7.77 -2.37
CA PHE A 355 9.11 -6.75 -2.34
C PHE A 355 9.96 -6.86 -1.07
N GLU A 356 9.33 -7.00 0.10
CA GLU A 356 10.05 -7.16 1.36
C GLU A 356 10.79 -8.50 1.42
N ALA A 357 10.19 -9.60 0.93
CA ALA A 357 10.83 -10.91 0.87
C ALA A 357 12.12 -10.85 0.03
N ARG A 358 12.05 -10.33 -1.21
CA ARG A 358 13.22 -10.16 -2.08
C ARG A 358 14.29 -9.29 -1.43
N ARG A 359 13.89 -8.21 -0.76
CA ARG A 359 14.82 -7.31 -0.07
C ARG A 359 15.58 -8.00 1.06
N LEU A 360 14.89 -8.84 1.84
CA LEU A 360 15.44 -9.54 3.01
C LEU A 360 16.23 -10.81 2.65
N GLU A 361 15.85 -11.49 1.57
CA GLU A 361 16.50 -12.71 1.09
C GLU A 361 17.74 -12.45 0.23
N ASN A 362 18.05 -11.18 -0.06
CA ASN A 362 19.21 -10.83 -0.87
C ASN A 362 20.52 -11.33 -0.26
N ASN A 363 21.32 -11.97 -1.10
CA ASN A 363 22.69 -12.37 -0.80
C ASN A 363 23.66 -11.64 -1.76
N PRO A 364 24.99 -11.82 -1.67
CA PRO A 364 25.92 -11.11 -2.56
C PRO A 364 25.73 -11.39 -4.07
N LYS A 365 25.03 -12.47 -4.44
CA LYS A 365 24.71 -12.86 -5.82
C LYS A 365 23.32 -12.42 -6.27
N SER A 366 22.48 -11.88 -5.38
CA SER A 366 21.13 -11.42 -5.73
C SER A 366 20.88 -10.00 -5.25
N GLY A 367 20.18 -9.22 -6.08
CA GLY A 367 19.87 -7.83 -5.77
C GLY A 367 18.40 -7.52 -6.01
N THR A 368 17.90 -6.52 -5.29
CA THR A 368 16.60 -5.91 -5.53
C THR A 368 16.80 -4.45 -5.89
N LEU A 369 16.22 -3.99 -7.00
CA LEU A 369 16.33 -2.64 -7.54
C LEU A 369 14.95 -1.99 -7.59
N GLN A 370 14.67 -1.02 -6.72
CA GLN A 370 13.47 -0.19 -6.85
C GLN A 370 13.79 1.04 -7.71
N ILE A 371 12.94 1.36 -8.69
CA ILE A 371 13.09 2.50 -9.61
C ILE A 371 11.82 3.34 -9.68
N ASP A 372 11.96 4.65 -9.85
CA ASP A 372 10.85 5.55 -10.16
C ASP A 372 11.32 6.89 -10.77
N PHE A 373 10.42 7.59 -11.46
CA PHE A 373 10.60 8.99 -11.84
C PHE A 373 10.15 9.90 -10.72
N ALA A 374 11.09 10.66 -10.14
CA ALA A 374 10.73 11.76 -9.28
C ALA A 374 10.14 12.90 -10.11
N GLU A 375 9.14 13.61 -9.57
CA GLU A 375 8.58 14.81 -10.20
C GLU A 375 9.70 15.78 -10.64
N ASN A 376 9.60 16.25 -11.89
CA ASN A 376 10.56 17.16 -12.51
C ASN A 376 10.86 18.36 -11.63
N PHE A 377 12.12 18.78 -11.63
CA PHE A 377 12.54 19.99 -10.92
C PHE A 377 12.52 21.18 -11.86
N SER A 378 11.61 22.13 -11.64
CA SER A 378 11.67 23.43 -12.31
C SER A 378 12.83 24.27 -11.76
N LEU A 379 13.71 24.72 -12.65
CA LEU A 379 14.83 25.61 -12.34
C LEU A 379 14.31 27.04 -12.15
N ILE A 380 14.02 27.37 -10.89
CA ILE A 380 13.52 28.69 -10.50
C ILE A 380 14.64 29.43 -9.77
N SER A 381 14.94 30.65 -10.21
CA SER A 381 15.92 31.52 -9.55
C SER A 381 15.32 32.19 -8.31
N GLN A 382 16.14 32.44 -7.27
CA GLN A 382 15.66 33.00 -6.00
C GLN A 382 15.14 34.45 -6.12
N ASP A 383 15.69 35.23 -7.07
CA ASP A 383 15.35 36.63 -7.33
C ASP A 383 14.86 36.79 -8.80
N GLU A 384 14.01 35.87 -9.25
CA GLU A 384 13.49 35.84 -10.63
C GLU A 384 12.56 37.02 -10.95
N ILE A 385 12.80 37.66 -12.10
CA ILE A 385 11.98 38.77 -12.59
C ILE A 385 10.59 38.30 -13.02
N GLN A 386 9.59 39.18 -12.96
CA GLN A 386 8.20 38.84 -13.26
C GLN A 386 7.99 38.24 -14.66
N SER A 387 8.79 38.64 -15.66
CA SER A 387 8.70 38.12 -17.03
C SER A 387 9.24 36.69 -17.18
N ALA A 388 10.14 36.24 -16.30
CA ALA A 388 10.71 34.89 -16.34
C ALA A 388 9.79 33.83 -15.69
N HIS A 389 8.68 34.24 -15.08
CA HIS A 389 7.74 33.37 -14.35
C HIS A 389 6.96 32.37 -15.23
N TRP A 390 6.97 32.52 -16.55
CA TRP A 390 6.06 31.80 -17.46
C TRP A 390 6.66 30.57 -18.15
N SER A 391 7.98 30.35 -18.06
CA SER A 391 8.63 29.17 -18.63
C SER A 391 9.93 28.86 -17.89
N HIS A 392 9.89 27.87 -16.99
CA HIS A 392 11.09 27.38 -16.32
C HIS A 392 11.60 26.13 -17.03
N GLN A 393 12.90 26.10 -17.30
CA GLN A 393 13.55 24.85 -17.72
C GLN A 393 13.37 23.80 -16.60
N GLN A 394 13.12 22.57 -17.01
CA GLN A 394 12.90 21.45 -16.09
C GLN A 394 14.06 20.46 -16.14
N VAL A 395 14.25 19.76 -15.04
CA VAL A 395 15.21 18.67 -14.89
C VAL A 395 14.47 17.39 -14.56
N THR A 396 14.71 16.33 -15.34
CA THR A 396 14.22 14.98 -15.06
C THR A 396 15.13 14.32 -14.03
N LEU A 397 14.52 13.65 -13.05
CA LEU A 397 15.21 12.88 -12.03
C LEU A 397 14.68 11.45 -12.04
N PHE A 398 15.49 10.52 -12.53
CA PHE A 398 15.19 9.09 -12.46
C PHE A 398 15.94 8.48 -11.27
N THR A 399 15.20 8.05 -10.27
CA THR A 399 15.71 7.62 -8.98
C THR A 399 15.69 6.11 -8.84
N ALA A 400 16.72 5.56 -8.22
CA ALA A 400 16.83 4.13 -8.01
C ALA A 400 17.50 3.79 -6.68
N CYS A 401 17.08 2.69 -6.07
CA CYS A 401 17.64 2.17 -4.83
C CYS A 401 17.89 0.67 -5.01
N VAL A 402 19.13 0.24 -4.82
CA VAL A 402 19.51 -1.17 -4.92
C VAL A 402 19.91 -1.71 -3.55
N TRP A 403 19.44 -2.92 -3.25
CA TRP A 403 19.83 -3.73 -2.10
C TRP A 403 20.52 -4.99 -2.60
N THR A 404 21.74 -5.26 -2.13
CA THR A 404 22.52 -6.46 -2.48
C THR A 404 23.24 -6.94 -1.22
N GLY A 405 22.90 -8.14 -0.73
CA GLY A 405 23.32 -8.61 0.59
C GLY A 405 23.00 -7.58 1.69
N SER A 406 24.00 -7.19 2.48
CA SER A 406 23.86 -6.15 3.50
C SER A 406 24.06 -4.72 2.98
N ALA A 407 24.37 -4.54 1.70
CA ALA A 407 24.64 -3.23 1.11
C ALA A 407 23.37 -2.59 0.55
N THR A 408 23.25 -1.27 0.72
CA THR A 408 22.23 -0.44 0.08
C THR A 408 22.92 0.70 -0.66
N SER A 409 22.57 0.90 -1.93
CA SER A 409 23.12 1.99 -2.75
C SER A 409 22.00 2.77 -3.42
N SER A 410 22.08 4.09 -3.32
CA SER A 410 21.13 5.01 -3.94
C SER A 410 21.70 5.57 -5.24
N TYR A 411 20.88 5.69 -6.26
CA TYR A 411 21.23 6.18 -7.59
C TYR A 411 20.25 7.26 -8.03
N THR A 412 20.75 8.22 -8.81
CA THR A 412 19.90 9.20 -9.49
C THR A 412 20.51 9.61 -10.82
N ILE A 413 19.76 9.43 -11.89
CA ILE A 413 20.05 10.07 -13.17
C ILE A 413 19.46 11.48 -13.15
N VAL A 414 20.28 12.45 -13.53
CA VAL A 414 19.90 13.83 -13.83
C VAL A 414 19.96 13.99 -15.34
N SER A 415 18.87 14.45 -15.96
CA SER A 415 18.76 14.56 -17.41
C SER A 415 17.93 15.78 -17.81
N ASP A 416 18.23 16.34 -18.97
CA ASP A 416 17.45 17.35 -19.69
C ASP A 416 16.35 16.73 -20.58
N ASP A 417 16.43 15.42 -20.90
CA ASP A 417 15.31 14.69 -21.52
C ASP A 417 14.05 14.68 -20.62
N LEU A 418 12.95 15.26 -21.12
CA LEU A 418 11.66 15.36 -20.43
C LEU A 418 10.64 14.33 -20.90
N SER A 419 11.01 13.43 -21.82
CA SER A 419 10.05 12.54 -22.48
C SER A 419 9.45 11.49 -21.54
N HIS A 420 10.24 11.00 -20.58
CA HIS A 420 9.87 9.91 -19.63
C HIS A 420 9.36 8.66 -20.36
N GLN A 421 9.91 8.37 -21.54
CA GLN A 421 9.44 7.28 -22.40
C GLN A 421 10.35 6.05 -22.35
N LYS A 422 9.93 5.03 -23.11
CA LYS A 422 10.64 3.76 -23.33
C LYS A 422 12.14 3.92 -23.63
N LEU A 423 12.56 4.97 -24.33
CA LEU A 423 13.97 5.22 -24.67
C LEU A 423 14.77 5.71 -23.48
N SER A 424 14.29 6.73 -22.79
CA SER A 424 14.88 7.24 -21.55
C SER A 424 15.01 6.13 -20.52
N ILE A 425 13.94 5.34 -20.31
CA ILE A 425 13.95 4.23 -19.36
C ILE A 425 15.04 3.21 -19.69
N LYS A 426 15.17 2.81 -20.97
CA LYS A 426 16.24 1.91 -21.43
C LYS A 426 17.61 2.48 -21.10
N VAL A 427 17.89 3.72 -21.52
CA VAL A 427 19.23 4.32 -21.39
C VAL A 427 19.58 4.55 -19.93
N PHE A 428 18.65 5.06 -19.14
CA PHE A 428 18.84 5.31 -17.70
C PHE A 428 19.07 4.00 -16.94
N LEU A 429 18.27 2.96 -17.20
CA LEU A 429 18.45 1.67 -16.53
C LEU A 429 19.76 0.97 -16.93
N TYR A 430 20.12 0.97 -18.22
CA TYR A 430 21.39 0.41 -18.66
C TYR A 430 22.55 1.06 -17.91
N ARG A 431 22.55 2.39 -17.83
CA ARG A 431 23.63 3.12 -17.15
C ARG A 431 23.72 2.80 -15.65
N ILE A 432 22.58 2.71 -14.97
CA ILE A 432 22.54 2.33 -13.56
C ILE A 432 23.04 0.90 -13.38
N ILE A 433 22.59 -0.04 -14.20
CA ILE A 433 22.93 -1.46 -14.08
C ILE A 433 24.41 -1.71 -14.37
N GLU A 434 24.99 -1.02 -15.35
CA GLU A 434 26.44 -1.05 -15.58
C GLU A 434 27.24 -0.66 -14.34
N ASP A 435 26.83 0.38 -13.61
CA ASP A 435 27.51 0.79 -12.39
C ASP A 435 27.28 -0.20 -11.23
N ILE A 436 26.06 -0.75 -11.13
CA ILE A 436 25.73 -1.82 -10.17
C ILE A 436 26.64 -3.02 -10.40
N LEU A 437 26.78 -3.50 -11.63
CA LEU A 437 27.58 -4.68 -11.96
C LEU A 437 29.09 -4.43 -11.79
N LYS A 438 29.57 -3.20 -12.04
CA LYS A 438 30.95 -2.83 -11.73
C LYS A 438 31.26 -2.90 -10.23
N ARG A 439 30.28 -2.58 -9.40
CA ARG A 439 30.42 -2.57 -7.93
C ARG A 439 30.17 -3.93 -7.29
N PHE A 440 29.23 -4.67 -7.85
CA PHE A 440 28.82 -5.99 -7.39
C PHE A 440 29.06 -7.00 -8.52
N PRO A 441 30.34 -7.34 -8.82
CA PRO A 441 30.68 -8.19 -9.97
C PRO A 441 30.19 -9.63 -9.84
N ASN A 442 29.84 -10.08 -8.63
CA ASN A 442 29.31 -11.41 -8.36
C ASN A 442 27.78 -11.48 -8.46
N LEU A 443 27.10 -10.41 -8.85
CA LEU A 443 25.65 -10.36 -8.97
C LEU A 443 25.21 -11.27 -10.14
N GLU A 444 24.41 -12.28 -9.84
CA GLU A 444 23.87 -13.25 -10.81
C GLU A 444 22.38 -12.99 -11.10
N LYS A 445 21.65 -12.36 -10.18
CA LYS A 445 20.22 -12.04 -10.34
C LYS A 445 19.87 -10.63 -9.85
N LEU A 446 19.07 -9.89 -10.61
CA LEU A 446 18.55 -8.57 -10.22
C LEU A 446 17.03 -8.48 -10.42
N SER A 447 16.30 -8.32 -9.32
CA SER A 447 14.84 -8.11 -9.31
C SER A 447 14.47 -6.65 -9.32
N ILE A 448 13.84 -6.18 -10.40
CA ILE A 448 13.45 -4.79 -10.60
C ILE A 448 12.02 -4.57 -10.09
N PHE A 449 11.81 -3.54 -9.29
CA PHE A 449 10.50 -3.12 -8.78
C PHE A 449 10.20 -1.69 -9.23
N SER A 450 9.03 -1.49 -9.82
CA SER A 450 8.56 -0.15 -10.21
C SER A 450 7.06 0.00 -10.00
N ASP A 451 6.59 1.24 -10.07
CA ASP A 451 5.16 1.50 -10.25
C ASP A 451 4.70 1.04 -11.64
N GLY A 452 3.38 0.91 -11.81
CA GLY A 452 2.76 0.32 -13.00
C GLY A 452 2.11 1.25 -14.05
N PRO A 453 2.42 2.56 -14.20
CA PRO A 453 1.80 3.38 -15.24
C PRO A 453 2.20 2.88 -16.63
N SER A 454 1.21 2.71 -17.51
CA SER A 454 1.43 2.14 -18.84
C SER A 454 2.25 3.04 -19.77
N SER A 455 2.24 4.36 -19.53
CA SER A 455 3.04 5.32 -20.29
C SER A 455 4.54 5.19 -20.03
N GLN A 456 4.95 4.63 -18.89
CA GLN A 456 6.34 4.54 -18.46
C GLN A 456 6.78 3.07 -18.38
N PHE A 457 6.38 2.36 -17.31
CA PHE A 457 6.96 1.06 -16.97
C PHE A 457 6.12 -0.14 -17.40
N LYS A 458 4.78 -0.12 -17.31
CA LYS A 458 3.97 -1.32 -17.58
C LYS A 458 3.45 -1.35 -19.02
N ASN A 459 4.34 -1.67 -19.96
CA ASN A 459 4.01 -1.78 -21.38
C ASN A 459 4.80 -2.90 -22.07
N LYS A 460 4.46 -3.20 -23.33
CA LYS A 460 5.12 -4.24 -24.12
C LYS A 460 6.62 -3.98 -24.35
N TYR A 461 7.04 -2.72 -24.39
CA TYR A 461 8.44 -2.37 -24.62
C TYR A 461 9.31 -2.74 -23.42
N THR A 462 8.76 -2.68 -22.21
CA THR A 462 9.42 -3.18 -20.99
C THR A 462 9.68 -4.67 -21.05
N ALA A 463 8.75 -5.46 -21.60
CA ALA A 463 8.96 -6.89 -21.77
C ALA A 463 10.15 -7.18 -22.71
N GLY A 464 10.21 -6.51 -23.87
CA GLY A 464 11.37 -6.65 -24.77
C GLY A 464 12.66 -6.08 -24.21
N LEU A 465 12.58 -4.98 -23.45
CA LEU A 465 13.73 -4.42 -22.74
C LEU A 465 14.31 -5.44 -21.75
N LEU A 466 13.46 -6.12 -20.98
CA LEU A 466 13.89 -7.12 -19.99
C LEU A 466 14.64 -8.30 -20.66
N CYS A 467 14.11 -8.84 -21.77
CA CYS A 467 14.79 -9.87 -22.56
C CYS A 467 16.13 -9.38 -23.14
N SER A 468 16.17 -8.14 -23.66
CA SER A 468 17.39 -7.50 -24.17
C SER A 468 18.44 -7.32 -23.08
N MET A 469 18.03 -6.91 -21.88
CA MET A 469 18.91 -6.72 -20.73
C MET A 469 19.53 -8.04 -20.27
N GLN A 470 18.74 -9.10 -20.15
CA GLN A 470 19.25 -10.44 -19.79
C GLN A 470 20.29 -10.93 -20.79
N LYS A 471 20.04 -10.76 -22.09
CA LYS A 471 21.02 -11.11 -23.15
C LYS A 471 22.30 -10.27 -23.06
N HIS A 472 22.18 -8.98 -22.77
CA HIS A 472 23.31 -8.05 -22.76
C HIS A 472 24.19 -8.21 -21.52
N PHE A 473 23.60 -8.18 -20.32
CA PHE A 473 24.32 -8.22 -19.05
C PHE A 473 24.66 -9.64 -18.59
N LYS A 474 24.03 -10.67 -19.19
CA LYS A 474 24.25 -12.10 -18.86
C LYS A 474 24.01 -12.42 -17.38
N ILE A 475 23.03 -11.77 -16.79
CA ILE A 475 22.49 -12.06 -15.45
C ILE A 475 20.98 -12.23 -15.54
N ASP A 476 20.39 -12.91 -14.57
CA ASP A 476 18.95 -13.13 -14.54
C ASP A 476 18.24 -11.85 -14.09
N PHE A 477 17.17 -11.50 -14.81
CA PHE A 477 16.32 -10.39 -14.42
C PHE A 477 14.89 -10.83 -14.25
N ASP A 478 14.20 -10.19 -13.33
CA ASP A 478 12.74 -10.19 -13.31
C ASP A 478 12.22 -8.80 -12.92
N TRP A 479 10.99 -8.49 -13.34
CA TRP A 479 10.41 -7.17 -13.14
C TRP A 479 9.03 -7.29 -12.50
N LEU A 480 8.90 -6.76 -11.29
CA LEU A 480 7.69 -6.74 -10.50
C LEU A 480 7.10 -5.33 -10.45
N PHE A 481 5.77 -5.25 -10.44
CA PHE A 481 5.05 -3.99 -10.40
C PHE A 481 4.25 -3.90 -9.10
N PHE A 482 4.39 -2.77 -8.40
CA PHE A 482 3.51 -2.47 -7.28
C PHE A 482 2.06 -2.27 -7.76
N ALA A 483 1.11 -2.48 -6.85
CA ALA A 483 -0.29 -2.15 -7.10
C ALA A 483 -0.44 -0.64 -7.33
N THR A 484 -1.40 -0.25 -8.17
CA THR A 484 -1.64 1.16 -8.52
C THR A 484 -1.77 2.05 -7.28
N SER A 485 -0.94 3.10 -7.22
CA SER A 485 -0.85 4.04 -6.09
C SER A 485 -0.23 3.47 -4.80
N HIS A 486 0.50 2.35 -4.86
CA HIS A 486 1.16 1.72 -3.71
C HIS A 486 2.67 1.46 -3.89
N GLY A 487 3.32 1.89 -4.98
CA GLY A 487 4.77 1.71 -5.17
C GLY A 487 5.67 2.79 -4.55
N LYS A 488 5.13 3.58 -3.63
CA LYS A 488 5.92 4.59 -2.89
C LYS A 488 6.99 3.92 -2.05
N GLY A 489 8.18 4.50 -2.01
CA GLY A 489 9.27 3.93 -1.22
C GLY A 489 10.55 4.75 -1.20
N SER A 490 11.68 4.06 -1.16
CA SER A 490 13.00 4.69 -0.98
C SER A 490 13.37 5.66 -2.11
N VAL A 491 12.88 5.38 -3.32
CA VAL A 491 13.09 6.21 -4.53
C VAL A 491 12.50 7.62 -4.40
N ASP A 492 11.31 7.77 -3.82
CA ASP A 492 10.69 9.07 -3.52
C ASP A 492 11.57 9.89 -2.56
N ALA A 493 12.14 9.22 -1.55
CA ALA A 493 12.99 9.85 -0.54
C ALA A 493 14.29 10.39 -1.16
N ILE A 494 14.89 9.63 -2.08
CA ILE A 494 16.09 10.04 -2.83
C ILE A 494 15.78 11.29 -3.66
N GLY A 495 14.71 11.25 -4.46
CA GLY A 495 14.30 12.39 -5.30
C GLY A 495 13.96 13.63 -4.47
N GLY A 496 13.20 13.46 -3.39
CA GLY A 496 12.87 14.53 -2.45
C GLY A 496 14.11 15.16 -1.80
N ALA A 497 15.05 14.33 -1.34
CA ALA A 497 16.30 14.78 -0.72
C ALA A 497 17.18 15.58 -1.69
N ILE A 498 17.34 15.11 -2.93
CA ILE A 498 18.14 15.79 -3.95
C ILE A 498 17.55 17.16 -4.27
N LYS A 499 16.26 17.18 -4.61
CA LYS A 499 15.56 18.42 -4.92
C LYS A 499 15.63 19.42 -3.75
N HIS A 500 15.54 18.95 -2.51
CA HIS A 500 15.62 19.81 -1.34
C HIS A 500 17.01 20.43 -1.15
N ARG A 501 18.08 19.64 -1.29
CA ARG A 501 19.45 20.11 -1.07
C ARG A 501 19.86 21.16 -2.09
N VAL A 502 19.60 20.88 -3.36
CA VAL A 502 19.86 21.84 -4.46
C VAL A 502 19.06 23.12 -4.24
N TRP A 503 17.77 22.99 -3.88
CA TRP A 503 16.92 24.14 -3.61
C TRP A 503 17.41 25.02 -2.46
N ILE A 504 17.95 24.44 -1.38
CA ILE A 504 18.55 25.23 -0.29
C ILE A 504 19.69 26.11 -0.82
N LYS A 505 20.53 25.60 -1.72
CA LYS A 505 21.65 26.36 -2.27
C LYS A 505 21.21 27.54 -3.11
N ILE A 506 20.22 27.31 -3.98
CA ILE A 506 19.55 28.37 -4.74
C ILE A 506 18.99 29.43 -3.78
N LYS A 507 18.19 29.01 -2.79
CA LYS A 507 17.56 29.92 -1.82
C LYS A 507 18.55 30.74 -0.99
N SER A 508 19.68 30.13 -0.64
CA SER A 508 20.72 30.77 0.16
C SER A 508 21.66 31.67 -0.64
N ARG A 509 21.44 31.82 -1.96
CA ARG A 509 22.31 32.57 -2.89
C ARG A 509 23.74 32.02 -2.95
N GLN A 510 23.92 30.74 -2.63
CA GLN A 510 25.23 30.09 -2.70
C GLN A 510 25.53 29.54 -4.10
N ARG A 511 24.49 29.21 -4.87
CA ARG A 511 24.57 28.72 -6.24
C ARG A 511 23.44 29.34 -7.05
N THR A 512 23.74 29.78 -8.26
CA THR A 512 22.75 30.00 -9.32
C THR A 512 22.75 28.76 -10.19
N ILE A 513 21.57 28.22 -10.48
CA ILE A 513 21.42 26.99 -11.27
C ILE A 513 20.44 27.30 -12.38
N SER A 514 20.96 27.32 -13.60
CA SER A 514 20.28 27.76 -14.81
C SER A 514 20.01 26.62 -15.79
N ASN A 515 20.76 25.51 -15.70
CA ASN A 515 20.62 24.36 -16.57
C ASN A 515 20.72 23.01 -15.81
N PRO A 516 20.30 21.89 -16.44
CA PRO A 516 20.32 20.56 -15.84
C PRO A 516 21.72 20.05 -15.46
N PHE A 517 22.78 20.47 -16.17
CA PHE A 517 24.15 20.09 -15.84
C PHE A 517 24.62 20.77 -14.53
N GLU A 518 24.36 22.07 -14.37
CA GLU A 518 24.62 22.80 -13.13
C GLU A 518 23.83 22.21 -11.94
N PHE A 519 22.60 21.74 -12.19
CA PHE A 519 21.82 21.02 -11.19
C PHE A 519 22.56 19.75 -10.75
N TYR A 520 23.06 18.97 -11.70
CA TYR A 520 23.84 17.76 -11.44
C TYR A 520 25.10 18.07 -10.62
N GLU A 521 25.90 19.07 -11.02
CA GLU A 521 27.13 19.44 -10.31
C GLU A 521 26.83 19.83 -8.86
N CYS A 522 25.83 20.69 -8.65
CA CYS A 522 25.40 21.07 -7.30
C CYS A 522 24.92 19.85 -6.49
N ALA A 523 24.12 18.97 -7.09
CA ALA A 523 23.62 17.78 -6.41
C ALA A 523 24.76 16.84 -5.99
N LYS A 524 25.74 16.63 -6.88
CA LYS A 524 26.91 15.76 -6.67
C LYS A 524 27.80 16.25 -5.54
N GLU A 525 28.01 17.55 -5.43
CA GLU A 525 28.80 18.14 -4.33
C GLU A 525 28.09 18.03 -2.97
N GLU A 526 26.77 18.22 -2.95
CA GLU A 526 26.00 18.37 -1.71
C GLU A 526 25.52 17.06 -1.09
N ILE A 527 25.47 15.99 -1.89
CA ILE A 527 24.84 14.74 -1.49
C ILE A 527 25.86 13.61 -1.48
N LYS A 528 26.31 13.28 -0.27
CA LYS A 528 27.19 12.14 -0.03
C LYS A 528 26.36 10.88 0.13
N GLY A 529 26.76 9.80 -0.56
CA GLY A 529 26.13 8.48 -0.44
C GLY A 529 25.09 8.14 -1.52
N THR A 530 24.78 9.06 -2.44
CA THR A 530 23.98 8.77 -3.65
C THR A 530 24.87 8.90 -4.88
N HIS A 531 24.77 7.93 -5.79
CA HIS A 531 25.44 7.97 -7.09
C HIS A 531 24.61 8.78 -8.06
N ILE A 532 25.07 10.01 -8.29
CA ILE A 532 24.41 10.94 -9.19
C ILE A 532 25.16 10.92 -10.51
N ILE A 533 24.43 10.65 -11.60
CA ILE A 533 24.97 10.54 -12.95
C ILE A 533 24.21 11.53 -13.83
N PHE A 534 24.94 12.31 -14.61
CA PHE A 534 24.33 13.15 -15.65
C PHE A 534 24.24 12.36 -16.95
N LEU A 535 23.07 12.35 -17.57
CA LEU A 535 22.85 11.82 -18.91
C LEU A 535 22.11 12.88 -19.73
N PRO A 536 22.74 13.51 -20.73
CA PRO A 536 22.08 14.47 -21.60
C PRO A 536 21.08 13.79 -22.54
N GLU A 537 20.12 14.55 -23.03
CA GLU A 537 19.13 14.11 -24.02
C GLU A 537 19.81 13.55 -25.28
N GLU A 538 20.92 14.13 -25.71
CA GLU A 538 21.71 13.65 -26.85
C GLU A 538 22.10 12.17 -26.71
N ASP A 539 22.55 11.75 -25.52
CA ASP A 539 22.90 10.34 -25.25
C ASP A 539 21.68 9.42 -25.30
N VAL A 540 20.51 9.94 -24.93
CA VAL A 540 19.24 9.22 -25.06
C VAL A 540 18.89 9.05 -26.54
N GLN A 541 18.96 10.13 -27.33
CA GLN A 541 18.61 10.14 -28.75
C GLN A 541 19.57 9.31 -29.62
N ASN A 542 20.85 9.20 -29.23
CA ASN A 542 21.83 8.36 -29.92
C ASN A 542 21.40 6.88 -30.01
N HIS A 543 20.49 6.43 -29.14
CA HIS A 543 19.96 5.08 -29.13
C HIS A 543 18.59 4.95 -29.83
N ALA A 544 17.99 6.05 -30.31
CA ALA A 544 16.62 6.06 -30.81
C ALA A 544 16.43 5.14 -32.03
N GLN A 545 17.27 5.32 -33.06
CA GLN A 545 17.13 4.61 -34.33
C GLN A 545 17.26 3.08 -34.19
N GLU A 546 18.22 2.61 -33.39
CA GLU A 546 18.41 1.19 -33.12
C GLU A 546 17.21 0.60 -32.37
N MET A 547 16.72 1.32 -31.37
CA MET A 547 15.63 0.85 -30.53
C MET A 547 14.28 0.88 -31.24
N GLU A 548 14.02 1.86 -32.10
CA GLU A 548 12.80 1.92 -32.91
C GLU A 548 12.64 0.70 -33.81
N LYS A 549 13.72 0.24 -34.45
CA LYS A 549 13.74 -1.00 -35.22
C LYS A 549 13.37 -2.20 -34.33
N LYS A 550 14.06 -2.37 -33.20
CA LYS A 550 13.79 -3.46 -32.25
C LYS A 550 12.37 -3.45 -31.69
N TRP A 551 11.81 -2.26 -31.46
CA TRP A 551 10.47 -2.10 -30.91
C TRP A 551 9.35 -2.30 -31.92
N ALA A 552 9.62 -2.13 -33.22
CA ALA A 552 8.69 -2.45 -34.29
C ALA A 552 8.30 -3.95 -34.29
N ASP A 553 9.18 -4.80 -33.80
CA ASP A 553 9.00 -6.25 -33.76
C ASP A 553 8.40 -6.78 -32.47
N ILE A 554 8.18 -5.93 -31.47
CA ILE A 554 7.59 -6.33 -30.19
C ILE A 554 6.06 -6.47 -30.30
N LYS A 555 5.57 -7.68 -30.06
CA LYS A 555 4.14 -8.01 -30.00
C LYS A 555 3.47 -7.50 -28.72
N SER A 556 2.17 -7.26 -28.81
CA SER A 556 1.35 -6.92 -27.65
C SER A 556 1.11 -8.15 -26.77
N ILE A 557 1.21 -7.97 -25.46
CA ILE A 557 0.88 -9.01 -24.49
C ILE A 557 -0.60 -8.85 -24.08
N PRO A 558 -1.45 -9.87 -24.25
CA PRO A 558 -2.84 -9.84 -23.81
C PRO A 558 -2.93 -9.57 -22.30
N ASP A 559 -3.92 -8.77 -21.89
CA ASP A 559 -4.18 -8.47 -20.48
C ASP A 559 -2.98 -7.93 -19.67
N ILE A 560 -1.98 -7.34 -20.33
CA ILE A 560 -0.75 -6.83 -19.69
C ILE A 560 -1.01 -5.91 -18.48
N ARG A 561 -2.14 -5.19 -18.50
CA ARG A 561 -2.55 -4.30 -17.41
C ARG A 561 -2.83 -5.06 -16.10
N GLN A 562 -3.31 -6.30 -16.20
CA GLN A 562 -3.61 -7.17 -15.08
C GLN A 562 -2.35 -7.85 -14.52
N CYS A 563 -1.28 -7.91 -15.31
CA CYS A 563 -0.01 -8.52 -14.92
C CYS A 563 0.82 -7.60 -14.01
N HIS A 564 1.46 -8.19 -13.01
CA HIS A 564 2.35 -7.49 -12.06
C HIS A 564 3.70 -8.20 -11.89
N TYR A 565 3.97 -9.25 -12.65
CA TYR A 565 5.25 -9.93 -12.63
C TYR A 565 5.65 -10.37 -14.03
N PHE A 566 6.80 -9.91 -14.51
CA PHE A 566 7.42 -10.28 -15.78
C PHE A 566 8.76 -10.95 -15.54
N MET A 567 9.06 -12.01 -16.28
CA MET A 567 10.33 -12.72 -16.22
C MET A 567 10.70 -13.21 -17.63
N PRO A 568 11.91 -12.98 -18.14
CA PRO A 568 12.35 -13.55 -19.42
C PRO A 568 12.32 -15.08 -19.36
N TYR A 569 11.79 -15.71 -20.40
CA TYR A 569 11.93 -17.15 -20.59
C TYR A 569 13.15 -17.46 -21.47
N ASP A 570 13.25 -16.73 -22.58
CA ASP A 570 14.36 -16.77 -23.53
C ASP A 570 14.48 -15.39 -24.20
N SER A 571 15.28 -15.27 -25.27
CA SER A 571 15.48 -14.00 -25.97
C SER A 571 14.25 -13.51 -26.75
N THR A 572 13.22 -14.35 -26.92
CA THR A 572 12.07 -14.09 -27.80
C THR A 572 10.73 -14.24 -27.09
N SER A 573 10.73 -14.73 -25.86
CA SER A 573 9.55 -15.05 -25.06
C SER A 573 9.69 -14.56 -23.62
N ILE A 574 8.56 -14.16 -23.04
CA ILE A 574 8.45 -13.68 -21.67
C ILE A 574 7.37 -14.45 -20.91
N LEU A 575 7.60 -14.68 -19.62
CA LEU A 575 6.60 -15.15 -18.67
C LEU A 575 5.96 -13.95 -18.00
N VAL A 576 4.63 -13.93 -17.93
CA VAL A 576 3.87 -12.90 -17.20
C VAL A 576 2.89 -13.52 -16.23
N ALA A 577 2.68 -12.89 -15.07
CA ALA A 577 1.69 -13.31 -14.08
C ALA A 577 0.94 -12.12 -13.47
N ARG A 578 -0.27 -12.39 -12.96
CA ARG A 578 -1.12 -11.40 -12.28
C ARG A 578 -0.45 -10.86 -11.02
N THR A 579 0.16 -11.74 -10.24
CA THR A 579 0.93 -11.43 -9.03
C THR A 579 2.20 -12.28 -8.96
N ALA A 580 3.08 -11.99 -8.01
CA ALA A 580 4.27 -12.81 -7.74
C ALA A 580 3.95 -14.27 -7.34
N LYS A 581 2.75 -14.53 -6.79
CA LYS A 581 2.30 -15.86 -6.38
C LYS A 581 1.43 -16.56 -7.44
N SER A 582 0.99 -15.84 -8.47
CA SER A 582 0.12 -16.39 -9.52
C SER A 582 0.93 -17.23 -10.51
N LEU A 583 0.29 -18.22 -11.13
CA LEU A 583 0.89 -18.99 -12.23
C LEU A 583 1.30 -18.06 -13.37
N MET A 584 2.50 -18.30 -13.93
CA MET A 584 3.00 -17.52 -15.06
C MET A 584 2.56 -18.12 -16.39
N THR A 585 2.21 -17.25 -17.33
CA THR A 585 1.85 -17.62 -18.71
C THR A 585 2.97 -17.17 -19.66
N LYS A 586 3.37 -18.05 -20.58
CA LYS A 586 4.37 -17.76 -21.61
C LYS A 586 3.75 -16.99 -22.78
N HIS A 587 4.39 -15.91 -23.19
CA HIS A 587 4.04 -15.13 -24.38
C HIS A 587 5.27 -14.92 -25.27
N ILE A 588 5.11 -15.13 -26.58
CA ILE A 588 6.12 -14.81 -27.58
C ILE A 588 6.05 -13.31 -27.86
N ILE A 589 7.17 -12.62 -27.76
CA ILE A 589 7.27 -11.16 -27.93
C ILE A 589 7.96 -10.74 -29.23
N SER A 590 8.73 -11.63 -29.88
CA SER A 590 9.39 -11.36 -31.17
C SER A 590 8.58 -11.88 -32.36
N LYS A 591 8.47 -11.09 -33.42
CA LYS A 591 7.88 -11.51 -34.72
C LYS A 591 8.72 -12.58 -35.43
N GLU A 592 10.04 -12.37 -35.49
CA GLU A 592 10.98 -13.27 -36.19
C GLU A 592 10.95 -14.69 -35.59
N ALA A 593 10.83 -14.78 -34.26
CA ALA A 593 10.80 -16.07 -33.56
C ALA A 593 9.53 -16.89 -33.85
N GLU A 594 8.41 -16.23 -34.10
CA GLU A 594 7.16 -16.89 -34.45
C GLU A 594 7.14 -17.32 -35.91
N GLU A 595 7.75 -16.53 -36.80
CA GLU A 595 7.99 -16.92 -38.19
C GLU A 595 8.97 -18.09 -38.30
N ASP A 596 10.03 -18.12 -37.49
CA ASP A 596 10.98 -19.23 -37.47
C ASP A 596 10.40 -20.47 -36.81
N LEU A 597 9.58 -20.35 -35.75
CA LEU A 597 8.84 -21.48 -35.19
C LEU A 597 7.84 -22.03 -36.22
N SER A 598 7.14 -21.13 -36.93
CA SER A 598 6.22 -21.51 -38.01
C SER A 598 6.97 -22.15 -39.18
N ARG A 599 8.12 -21.60 -39.61
CA ARG A 599 8.99 -22.17 -40.65
C ARG A 599 9.63 -23.50 -40.21
N GLN A 600 9.98 -23.67 -38.95
CA GLN A 600 10.52 -24.93 -38.43
C GLN A 600 9.44 -26.02 -38.35
N LEU A 601 8.21 -25.65 -38.01
CA LEU A 601 7.03 -26.52 -38.12
C LEU A 601 6.78 -26.91 -39.59
N ASP A 602 6.90 -25.95 -40.51
CA ASP A 602 6.69 -26.13 -41.96
C ASP A 602 7.84 -26.94 -42.62
N LEU A 603 9.08 -26.75 -42.17
CA LEU A 603 10.27 -27.51 -42.61
C LEU A 603 10.26 -28.95 -42.08
N LYS A 604 9.77 -29.18 -40.85
CA LYS A 604 9.55 -30.54 -40.32
C LYS A 604 8.45 -31.28 -41.11
N GLN A 605 7.43 -30.57 -41.58
CA GLN A 605 6.41 -31.14 -42.47
C GLN A 605 6.94 -31.39 -43.89
N ARG A 606 7.86 -30.57 -44.39
CA ARG A 606 8.50 -30.74 -45.73
C ARG A 606 9.61 -31.81 -45.80
N ARG A 607 10.11 -32.33 -44.68
CA ARG A 607 11.26 -33.27 -44.64
C ARG A 607 10.88 -34.76 -44.67
N LEU A 608 9.61 -35.10 -44.78
CA LEU A 608 9.16 -36.48 -45.00
C LEU A 608 8.89 -36.67 -46.50
N ARG A 609 9.89 -37.18 -47.23
CA ARG A 609 9.66 -37.73 -48.58
C ARG A 609 9.39 -39.23 -48.44
N TYR A 610 8.50 -39.70 -49.30
CA TYR A 610 7.96 -41.06 -49.36
C TYR A 610 9.01 -42.17 -49.63
N GLU A 611 10.25 -41.81 -49.94
CA GLU A 611 11.29 -42.71 -50.46
C GLU A 611 12.24 -43.27 -49.38
N ASP A 612 12.22 -42.74 -48.15
CA ASP A 612 13.15 -43.15 -47.07
C ASP A 612 12.61 -44.26 -46.13
N VAL A 613 11.46 -44.88 -46.46
CA VAL A 613 10.76 -45.83 -45.55
C VAL A 613 10.95 -47.31 -45.93
N TYR A 614 11.53 -47.62 -47.09
CA TYR A 614 11.80 -49.02 -47.49
C TYR A 614 13.21 -49.20 -48.05
N SER A 615 14.16 -49.59 -47.18
CA SER A 615 15.34 -50.37 -47.55
C SER A 615 15.98 -50.97 -46.29
N SER A 616 16.24 -52.28 -46.37
CA SER A 616 16.67 -53.26 -45.38
C SER A 616 17.93 -52.97 -44.53
N SER A 617 17.97 -53.71 -43.40
CA SER A 617 19.10 -54.25 -42.62
C SER A 617 19.70 -53.45 -41.45
N ASP A 618 19.43 -54.00 -40.26
CA ASP A 618 20.22 -54.22 -39.05
C ASP A 618 21.10 -53.14 -38.36
N SER A 619 20.91 -53.16 -37.02
CA SER A 619 21.81 -52.85 -35.89
C SER A 619 21.74 -51.49 -35.17
N ASP A 620 21.27 -51.62 -33.92
CA ASP A 620 21.56 -50.97 -32.63
C ASP A 620 21.26 -49.48 -32.33
N ASP A 621 20.48 -49.35 -31.23
CA ASP A 621 20.44 -48.33 -30.16
C ASP A 621 20.53 -46.84 -30.54
N ASP A 622 19.43 -46.08 -30.43
CA ASP A 622 18.99 -45.41 -29.19
C ASP A 622 17.73 -44.53 -29.45
N LYS A 623 17.00 -44.26 -28.37
CA LYS A 623 15.75 -43.47 -28.22
C LYS A 623 15.47 -42.32 -29.21
N MET A 624 14.23 -42.24 -29.71
CA MET A 624 13.45 -40.98 -29.76
C MET A 624 11.94 -41.24 -29.98
N CYS A 625 11.13 -40.47 -29.26
CA CYS A 625 9.68 -40.52 -29.15
C CYS A 625 8.98 -39.99 -30.42
N THR A 626 8.08 -40.77 -31.00
CA THR A 626 7.17 -40.35 -32.09
C THR A 626 5.92 -39.65 -31.52
N PRO A 627 5.43 -38.55 -32.14
CA PRO A 627 4.16 -37.93 -31.76
C PRO A 627 3.01 -38.80 -32.25
N THR A 628 2.37 -39.49 -31.31
CA THR A 628 1.13 -40.24 -31.54
C THR A 628 -0.04 -39.26 -31.61
N ALA A 629 -0.94 -39.48 -32.57
CA ALA A 629 -2.23 -38.80 -32.63
C ALA A 629 -2.95 -38.85 -31.27
N LEU A 630 -3.55 -37.75 -30.85
CA LEU A 630 -4.36 -37.72 -29.62
C LEU A 630 -5.50 -38.74 -29.76
N PRO A 631 -5.66 -39.70 -28.82
CA PRO A 631 -6.69 -40.71 -28.91
C PRO A 631 -8.08 -40.09 -28.69
N VAL A 632 -9.04 -40.55 -29.48
CA VAL A 632 -10.47 -40.46 -29.17
C VAL A 632 -10.68 -41.18 -27.83
N GLY A 633 -10.94 -40.43 -26.76
CA GLY A 633 -11.03 -41.03 -25.41
C GLY A 633 -11.30 -40.09 -24.24
N GLU A 634 -11.56 -38.80 -24.43
CA GLU A 634 -12.15 -38.00 -23.35
C GLU A 634 -13.65 -38.28 -23.28
N GLU A 635 -14.17 -38.65 -22.11
CA GLU A 635 -15.59 -38.91 -21.92
C GLU A 635 -16.44 -37.69 -22.34
N THR A 636 -17.19 -37.85 -23.43
CA THR A 636 -18.21 -36.89 -23.83
C THR A 636 -19.33 -36.91 -22.80
N VAL A 637 -19.57 -35.79 -22.12
CA VAL A 637 -20.72 -35.61 -21.22
C VAL A 637 -21.79 -34.76 -21.91
N VAL A 638 -23.06 -34.95 -21.53
CA VAL A 638 -24.18 -34.12 -22.00
C VAL A 638 -23.85 -32.63 -21.77
N GLY A 639 -24.06 -31.80 -22.78
CA GLY A 639 -23.69 -30.37 -22.81
C GLY A 639 -22.27 -30.08 -23.33
N SER A 640 -21.48 -31.11 -23.68
CA SER A 640 -20.17 -30.91 -24.32
C SER A 640 -20.32 -30.51 -25.79
N TRP A 641 -19.41 -29.66 -26.27
CA TRP A 641 -19.28 -29.35 -27.69
C TRP A 641 -18.40 -30.36 -28.40
N VAL A 642 -18.88 -30.86 -29.54
CA VAL A 642 -18.21 -31.89 -30.34
C VAL A 642 -18.22 -31.50 -31.81
N GLY A 643 -17.15 -31.86 -32.52
CA GLY A 643 -17.13 -31.90 -33.97
C GLY A 643 -17.47 -33.32 -34.42
N VAL A 644 -18.49 -33.47 -35.25
CA VAL A 644 -18.97 -34.78 -35.70
C VAL A 644 -18.93 -34.82 -37.22
N ILE A 645 -18.52 -35.96 -37.77
CA ILE A 645 -18.54 -36.23 -39.20
C ILE A 645 -19.87 -36.85 -39.57
N TYR A 646 -20.61 -36.18 -40.44
CA TYR A 646 -21.89 -36.64 -40.96
C TYR A 646 -22.10 -36.06 -42.38
N ASP A 647 -22.67 -36.83 -43.30
CA ASP A 647 -22.81 -36.46 -44.73
C ASP A 647 -21.51 -36.00 -45.41
N SER A 648 -20.40 -36.70 -45.15
CA SER A 648 -19.08 -36.42 -45.76
C SER A 648 -18.54 -35.01 -45.50
N GLN A 649 -19.05 -34.33 -44.47
CA GLN A 649 -18.54 -33.09 -43.92
C GLN A 649 -18.50 -33.18 -42.40
N TRP A 650 -17.84 -32.24 -41.74
CA TRP A 650 -17.90 -32.13 -40.29
C TRP A 650 -18.72 -30.92 -39.86
N TYR A 651 -19.49 -31.10 -38.79
CA TYR A 651 -20.35 -30.09 -38.21
C TYR A 651 -20.12 -29.99 -36.69
N PRO A 652 -20.10 -28.77 -36.12
CA PRO A 652 -20.09 -28.60 -34.68
C PRO A 652 -21.49 -28.76 -34.10
N GLY A 653 -21.58 -29.40 -32.94
CA GLY A 653 -22.83 -29.57 -32.24
C GLY A 653 -22.67 -29.76 -30.74
N ILE A 654 -23.79 -29.64 -30.03
CA ILE A 654 -23.88 -29.88 -28.59
C ILE A 654 -24.49 -31.25 -28.34
N VAL A 655 -23.88 -32.04 -27.47
CA VAL A 655 -24.43 -33.33 -27.04
C VAL A 655 -25.66 -33.10 -26.15
N GLU A 656 -26.83 -33.55 -26.58
CA GLU A 656 -28.08 -33.47 -25.81
C GLU A 656 -28.35 -34.73 -24.98
N ASN A 657 -28.02 -35.90 -25.53
CA ASN A 657 -28.20 -37.18 -24.84
C ASN A 657 -27.10 -38.17 -25.22
N LYS A 658 -26.76 -39.08 -24.31
CA LYS A 658 -25.72 -40.10 -24.51
C LYS A 658 -26.22 -41.46 -23.99
N SER A 659 -26.22 -42.44 -24.89
CA SER A 659 -26.40 -43.86 -24.57
C SER A 659 -25.06 -44.61 -24.71
N GLU A 660 -25.02 -45.89 -24.34
CA GLU A 660 -23.79 -46.71 -24.39
C GLU A 660 -23.17 -46.80 -25.79
N LYS A 661 -23.98 -46.75 -26.86
CA LYS A 661 -23.53 -46.87 -28.25
C LYS A 661 -23.79 -45.64 -29.12
N ASP A 662 -24.80 -44.86 -28.76
CA ASP A 662 -25.28 -43.74 -29.57
C ASP A 662 -25.23 -42.41 -28.81
N ILE A 663 -25.04 -41.32 -29.55
CA ILE A 663 -25.03 -39.95 -29.06
C ILE A 663 -26.02 -39.10 -29.85
N THR A 664 -26.87 -38.35 -29.16
CA THR A 664 -27.79 -37.39 -29.78
C THR A 664 -27.17 -36.00 -29.72
N VAL A 665 -26.98 -35.38 -30.89
CA VAL A 665 -26.29 -34.09 -31.03
C VAL A 665 -27.19 -33.11 -31.77
N SER A 666 -27.24 -31.88 -31.26
CA SER A 666 -27.89 -30.73 -31.91
C SER A 666 -26.85 -29.94 -32.70
N PHE A 667 -27.03 -29.85 -34.00
CA PHE A 667 -26.04 -29.37 -34.97
C PHE A 667 -26.21 -27.90 -35.34
N MET A 668 -25.06 -27.24 -35.56
CA MET A 668 -25.02 -25.96 -36.25
C MET A 668 -24.73 -26.18 -37.73
N ALA A 669 -25.45 -25.44 -38.59
CA ALA A 669 -25.17 -25.40 -40.02
C ALA A 669 -23.94 -24.53 -40.30
N ARG A 670 -23.16 -24.89 -41.32
CA ARG A 670 -21.93 -24.20 -41.73
C ARG A 670 -22.15 -23.36 -42.98
N VAL A 671 -21.68 -22.11 -42.97
CA VAL A 671 -21.56 -21.22 -44.15
C VAL A 671 -20.16 -20.62 -44.16
N GLY A 672 -19.31 -21.12 -45.06
CA GLY A 672 -17.89 -20.75 -45.11
C GLY A 672 -17.16 -21.13 -43.82
N GLN A 673 -16.62 -20.13 -43.13
CA GLN A 673 -15.92 -20.28 -41.84
C GLN A 673 -16.81 -19.99 -40.61
N ARG A 674 -18.11 -19.75 -40.83
CA ARG A 674 -19.07 -19.39 -39.77
C ARG A 674 -20.16 -20.44 -39.63
N PHE A 675 -20.76 -20.47 -38.45
CA PHE A 675 -21.80 -21.43 -38.07
C PHE A 675 -23.06 -20.71 -37.59
N PHE A 676 -24.23 -21.33 -37.74
CA PHE A 676 -25.49 -20.79 -37.23
C PHE A 676 -26.46 -21.91 -36.85
N TRP A 677 -27.37 -21.61 -35.94
CA TRP A 677 -28.44 -22.54 -35.59
C TRP A 677 -29.54 -22.51 -36.67
N PRO A 678 -29.88 -23.65 -37.28
CA PRO A 678 -30.93 -23.69 -38.29
C PRO A 678 -32.30 -23.37 -37.67
N SER A 679 -33.19 -22.72 -38.44
CA SER A 679 -34.53 -22.33 -37.97
C SER A 679 -35.40 -23.50 -37.54
N LYS A 680 -35.15 -24.69 -38.10
CA LYS A 680 -35.62 -25.98 -37.58
C LYS A 680 -34.41 -26.66 -36.94
N PRO A 681 -34.45 -27.00 -35.64
CA PRO A 681 -33.33 -27.68 -34.98
C PRO A 681 -32.95 -28.95 -35.73
N ASP A 682 -31.67 -29.07 -36.07
CA ASP A 682 -31.10 -30.27 -36.67
C ASP A 682 -30.52 -31.14 -35.56
N ILE A 683 -31.28 -32.14 -35.14
CA ILE A 683 -30.93 -33.04 -34.04
C ILE A 683 -30.84 -34.45 -34.60
N GLN A 684 -29.68 -35.08 -34.48
CA GLN A 684 -29.47 -36.43 -34.98
C GLN A 684 -28.81 -37.34 -33.94
N THR A 685 -29.14 -38.62 -34.03
CA THR A 685 -28.53 -39.67 -33.20
C THR A 685 -27.53 -40.45 -34.03
N LEU A 686 -26.27 -40.45 -33.60
CA LEU A 686 -25.13 -40.99 -34.34
C LEU A 686 -24.32 -41.92 -33.44
N HIS A 687 -23.56 -42.84 -34.02
CA HIS A 687 -22.69 -43.73 -33.27
C HIS A 687 -21.43 -42.98 -32.79
N HIS A 688 -20.87 -43.33 -31.63
CA HIS A 688 -19.70 -42.65 -31.03
C HIS A 688 -18.48 -42.55 -31.96
N VAL A 689 -18.36 -43.47 -32.92
CA VAL A 689 -17.27 -43.51 -33.92
C VAL A 689 -17.29 -42.31 -34.89
N ASN A 690 -18.42 -41.61 -35.02
CA ASN A 690 -18.53 -40.46 -35.92
C ASN A 690 -18.04 -39.15 -35.26
N ILE A 691 -17.71 -39.18 -33.96
CA ILE A 691 -17.15 -38.03 -33.26
C ILE A 691 -15.69 -37.87 -33.67
N MET A 692 -15.41 -36.77 -34.36
CA MET A 692 -14.05 -36.41 -34.78
C MET A 692 -13.21 -35.96 -33.57
N CYS A 693 -13.75 -35.05 -32.77
CA CYS A 693 -13.06 -34.50 -31.60
C CYS A 693 -14.01 -33.69 -30.71
N ARG A 694 -13.58 -33.44 -29.48
CA ARG A 694 -14.23 -32.47 -28.59
C ARG A 694 -13.76 -31.05 -28.90
N ILE A 695 -14.68 -30.10 -28.95
CA ILE A 695 -14.39 -28.68 -29.10
C ILE A 695 -14.26 -28.10 -27.68
N LYS A 696 -13.06 -27.64 -27.31
CA LYS A 696 -12.74 -27.22 -25.94
C LYS A 696 -13.44 -25.93 -25.50
N GLU A 697 -13.69 -25.02 -26.44
CA GLU A 697 -14.35 -23.75 -26.20
C GLU A 697 -15.64 -23.67 -27.02
N PRO A 698 -16.76 -23.22 -26.43
CA PRO A 698 -18.01 -23.08 -27.17
C PRO A 698 -17.84 -22.07 -28.32
N PRO A 699 -18.52 -22.26 -29.48
CA PRO A 699 -18.56 -21.26 -30.54
C PRO A 699 -19.02 -19.91 -29.98
N HIS A 700 -18.27 -18.85 -30.27
CA HIS A 700 -18.57 -17.51 -29.78
C HIS A 700 -19.40 -16.72 -30.81
N PRO A 701 -20.38 -15.91 -30.37
CA PRO A 701 -21.24 -15.18 -31.29
C PRO A 701 -20.48 -14.02 -31.97
N VAL A 702 -20.51 -14.00 -33.31
CA VAL A 702 -20.01 -12.89 -34.14
C VAL A 702 -21.14 -11.92 -34.49
N SER A 703 -22.38 -12.43 -34.54
CA SER A 703 -23.62 -11.64 -34.70
C SER A 703 -24.78 -12.35 -34.01
N ASN A 704 -25.97 -11.74 -33.99
CA ASN A 704 -27.17 -12.38 -33.42
C ASN A 704 -27.55 -13.74 -34.07
N ARG A 705 -27.01 -14.04 -35.27
CA ARG A 705 -27.32 -15.27 -36.01
C ARG A 705 -26.10 -16.16 -36.30
N HIS A 706 -24.87 -15.65 -36.18
CA HIS A 706 -23.67 -16.39 -36.60
C HIS A 706 -22.65 -16.50 -35.47
N PHE A 707 -21.98 -17.64 -35.43
CA PHE A 707 -20.99 -18.05 -34.44
C PHE A 707 -19.70 -18.46 -35.15
N GLU A 708 -18.59 -18.38 -34.43
CA GLU A 708 -17.26 -18.75 -34.90
C GLU A 708 -16.56 -19.63 -33.86
N ILE A 709 -15.76 -20.59 -34.33
CA ILE A 709 -15.00 -21.50 -33.48
C ILE A 709 -13.53 -21.10 -33.56
N ASN A 710 -12.87 -20.97 -32.41
CA ASN A 710 -11.44 -20.66 -32.40
C ASN A 710 -10.66 -21.80 -33.06
N GLY A 711 -9.98 -21.49 -34.16
CA GLY A 711 -9.16 -22.45 -34.90
C GLY A 711 -9.95 -23.40 -35.84
N VAL A 712 -11.03 -22.95 -36.50
CA VAL A 712 -11.77 -23.76 -37.51
C VAL A 712 -10.83 -24.49 -38.50
N SER A 713 -9.74 -23.84 -38.92
CA SER A 713 -8.75 -24.41 -39.84
C SER A 713 -8.08 -25.68 -39.30
N LEU A 714 -7.87 -25.78 -37.98
CA LEU A 714 -7.33 -26.97 -37.33
C LEU A 714 -8.32 -28.14 -37.43
N TYR A 715 -9.61 -27.88 -37.20
CA TYR A 715 -10.66 -28.89 -37.33
C TYR A 715 -10.85 -29.34 -38.79
N ASP A 716 -10.73 -28.42 -39.75
CA ASP A 716 -10.70 -28.74 -41.17
C ASP A 716 -9.50 -29.62 -41.55
N GLU A 717 -8.32 -29.38 -40.95
CA GLU A 717 -7.14 -30.23 -41.14
C GLU A 717 -7.28 -31.62 -40.51
N ILE A 718 -7.87 -31.71 -39.31
CA ILE A 718 -8.18 -33.00 -38.65
C ILE A 718 -9.16 -33.79 -39.53
N PHE A 719 -10.22 -33.15 -40.02
CA PHE A 719 -11.19 -33.77 -40.91
C PHE A 719 -10.54 -34.30 -42.19
N LYS A 720 -9.66 -33.52 -42.82
CA LYS A 720 -8.89 -33.95 -44.00
C LYS A 720 -8.00 -35.15 -43.73
N LYS A 721 -7.43 -35.27 -42.53
CA LYS A 721 -6.59 -36.41 -42.13
C LYS A 721 -7.38 -37.69 -41.82
N LEU A 722 -8.68 -37.57 -41.52
CA LEU A 722 -9.55 -38.71 -41.23
C LEU A 722 -10.27 -39.24 -42.49
N ASN A 723 -10.35 -38.44 -43.56
CA ASN A 723 -10.99 -38.78 -44.84
C ASN A 723 -10.00 -39.07 -45.98
N VAL A 724 -8.71 -39.24 -45.67
CA VAL A 724 -7.64 -39.76 -46.56
C VAL A 724 -7.17 -41.07 -45.96
#